data_AF-A0A117QZE9-F1
#
_entry.id   AF-A0A117QZE9-F1
#
_cell.length_a   1.000
_cell.length_b   1.000
_cell.length_c   1.000
_cell.angle_alpha   90.00
_cell.angle_beta   90.00
_cell.angle_gamma   90.00
#
_symmetry.space_group_name_H-M   'P 1'
#
loop_
_entity.id
_entity.type
_entity.pdbx_description
1 polymer ?
#
loop_
_entity_poly.entity_id
_entity_poly.type
_entity_poly.pdbx_seq_one_letter_code
_entity_poly.pdbx_strand_id
1 'polypeptide(L)'
;MSACVPTRATDPSDPHRASHLHPPHSPPPTPPRRFRIASADVSASIAVFLIALPLSLGIALATGAPLQAGLVAAAVGGIVAGRLGGCPLQVSGPAAGLTVVTADLIHRYGWRTTCAITVLAGVVQLGLGCLRVARTALAVSPAIVHGMLAGIGITIAVAQLHIVLGGTPQSSVLDNLRALPAQLARVQPAAVSVSALTLALLFLWPRIPGRAGLLLRRIPAALVAVAGATTTASLTGLVLPKVDLPSWSSHALAGLPEGPALGLVAAVLTTTLVCSVQSLLGAVAVDKLAAGRPDLLAGGPGSGRGARVGRSDLDRELLGQGAANIVSGALGGLPVAGVAVRSSANVQAGAVSRNSTMLHGVLVVIAALLMVPVLEFIPLASLAALVMAVGIQMVSLHHIRTVTRHREVLVYAVTTLGVVVFGVLEGVTLGIAVAVGVSLHRLTRTRITHHERDGVHHVHVRGQLTFLAVPRLSRALHLVPQGADAVVELDGSFMDHAAYESLQDWQKTHTAQGGSVELTGRSPGTSIAEPSGAADCRCRPWTAWRNHQCELPNPALTLTPTRGPVSDTETSGASGSAGTSVARSALGASGASGEKGGPDQAGRPDGPAGSGRPAGPSGSAGSGGPSGSAGSGGPSGSSGPSEPGSSHGPAGSRGPLAPAGSSGHELARGISAFQRNTAPIVRGELARLAREGQQPAQLFLTCADSRVVTSMITSSGPGDLFVVRNVGNLVPLPGEESGDDSVAAAIEYAVDVLKVRSITVCGHSGCGAMQALLDSEPGGARTPLKRWLRHGLPSLERMADDSRAWAKLAGRASADAVEQLCLTNVVQQLEHLRSHDSVARALRDGELELHGMYFHVGEAQAYLLTEASSEGVFDRVTDADGLRSPV
;
A
#
# COMPACT_ATOMS: atom_id res chain seq x y z
N MET A 1 42.03 46.86 -25.76
CA MET A 1 42.89 45.74 -25.30
C MET A 1 41.94 44.55 -25.18
N SER A 2 41.95 43.59 -26.09
CA SER A 2 42.92 42.48 -26.20
C SER A 2 42.74 41.46 -25.05
N ALA A 3 42.53 40.17 -25.27
CA ALA A 3 42.63 39.39 -26.52
C ALA A 3 41.55 38.30 -26.67
N CYS A 4 41.39 37.78 -27.89
CA CYS A 4 40.42 36.74 -28.25
C CYS A 4 41.15 35.43 -28.62
N VAL A 5 40.47 34.28 -28.47
CA VAL A 5 40.68 33.08 -29.31
C VAL A 5 39.31 32.45 -29.60
N PRO A 6 38.94 32.18 -30.86
CA PRO A 6 37.60 31.69 -31.23
C PRO A 6 37.52 30.16 -31.36
N THR A 7 36.32 29.61 -31.16
CA THR A 7 35.96 28.25 -31.60
C THR A 7 35.77 28.21 -33.12
N ARG A 8 36.25 27.14 -33.78
CA ARG A 8 36.08 26.95 -35.22
C ARG A 8 34.65 26.54 -35.57
N ALA A 9 34.12 27.09 -36.66
CA ALA A 9 33.00 26.51 -37.37
C ALA A 9 33.38 25.17 -38.02
N THR A 10 32.40 24.30 -38.27
CA THR A 10 32.56 23.05 -39.03
C THR A 10 31.72 23.08 -40.30
N ASP A 11 32.29 22.55 -41.37
CA ASP A 11 31.81 22.65 -42.75
C ASP A 11 30.62 21.70 -43.04
N PRO A 12 29.51 22.17 -43.67
CA PRO A 12 28.34 21.35 -43.97
C PRO A 12 28.48 20.58 -45.30
N SER A 13 29.51 19.73 -45.47
CA SER A 13 29.79 19.06 -46.76
C SER A 13 30.38 17.63 -46.70
N ASP A 14 29.84 16.73 -45.88
CA ASP A 14 30.12 15.27 -45.96
C ASP A 14 28.82 14.42 -45.97
N PRO A 15 28.51 13.69 -47.06
CA PRO A 15 27.30 12.87 -47.16
C PRO A 15 27.43 11.44 -46.62
N HIS A 16 28.60 10.99 -46.13
CA HIS A 16 28.87 9.57 -45.86
C HIS A 16 28.80 9.13 -44.39
N ARG A 17 27.70 9.46 -43.67
CA ARG A 17 27.47 8.94 -42.31
C ARG A 17 26.05 8.50 -41.95
N ALA A 18 25.46 7.65 -42.79
CA ALA A 18 24.24 6.91 -42.46
C ALA A 18 24.52 5.65 -41.58
N SER A 19 23.52 5.26 -40.79
CA SER A 19 23.34 3.95 -40.14
C SER A 19 24.48 3.38 -39.25
N HIS A 20 24.59 3.88 -38.02
CA HIS A 20 25.01 3.06 -36.87
C HIS A 20 24.04 3.24 -35.69
N LEU A 21 22.98 2.43 -35.66
CA LEU A 21 22.10 2.29 -34.50
C LEU A 21 22.80 1.45 -33.42
N HIS A 22 23.13 2.07 -32.28
CA HIS A 22 23.61 1.31 -31.12
C HIS A 22 22.46 0.45 -30.54
N PRO A 23 22.62 -0.89 -30.41
CA PRO A 23 21.68 -1.69 -29.67
C PRO A 23 21.74 -1.33 -28.17
N PRO A 24 20.61 -1.35 -27.44
CA PRO A 24 20.60 -0.99 -26.02
C PRO A 24 21.44 -1.99 -25.21
N HIS A 25 22.38 -1.47 -24.41
CA HIS A 25 23.25 -2.30 -23.58
C HIS A 25 22.43 -3.14 -22.59
N SER A 26 22.45 -4.46 -22.80
CA SER A 26 21.99 -5.40 -21.77
C SER A 26 22.91 -5.30 -20.55
N PRO A 27 22.38 -5.30 -19.31
CA PRO A 27 23.22 -5.29 -18.12
C PRO A 27 24.08 -6.56 -18.06
N PRO A 28 25.32 -6.49 -17.54
CA PRO A 28 26.21 -7.64 -17.50
C PRO A 28 25.61 -8.78 -16.66
N PRO A 29 25.84 -10.06 -17.05
CA PRO A 29 25.27 -11.21 -16.35
C PRO A 29 25.72 -11.22 -14.89
N THR A 30 24.78 -11.26 -13.96
CA THR A 30 25.10 -11.25 -12.53
C THR A 30 25.89 -12.52 -12.15
N PRO A 31 27.06 -12.40 -11.49
CA PRO A 31 27.87 -13.56 -11.13
C PRO A 31 27.13 -14.47 -10.14
N PRO A 32 27.44 -15.78 -10.11
CA PRO A 32 26.74 -16.74 -9.28
C PRO A 32 26.76 -16.34 -7.80
N ARG A 33 25.56 -16.19 -7.21
CA ARG A 33 25.38 -15.77 -5.81
C ARG A 33 25.96 -16.82 -4.86
N ARG A 34 27.21 -16.64 -4.44
CA ARG A 34 27.82 -17.43 -3.35
C ARG A 34 26.93 -17.36 -2.11
N PHE A 35 26.71 -18.50 -1.47
CA PHE A 35 25.81 -18.64 -0.31
C PHE A 35 26.44 -18.00 0.95
N ARG A 36 26.43 -16.67 1.02
CA ARG A 36 26.89 -15.90 2.17
C ARG A 36 25.76 -15.76 3.19
N ILE A 37 25.89 -16.46 4.30
CA ILE A 37 25.06 -16.27 5.50
C ILE A 37 25.51 -14.97 6.19
N ALA A 38 24.58 -14.08 6.51
CA ALA A 38 24.86 -12.92 7.36
C ALA A 38 24.78 -13.31 8.84
N SER A 39 25.59 -12.70 9.70
CA SER A 39 25.49 -12.89 11.16
C SER A 39 24.08 -12.57 11.70
N ALA A 40 23.43 -11.56 11.14
CA ALA A 40 22.04 -11.19 11.43
C ALA A 40 21.01 -12.27 11.03
N ASP A 41 21.30 -13.07 9.99
CA ASP A 41 20.45 -14.21 9.63
C ASP A 41 20.65 -15.38 10.61
N VAL A 42 21.85 -15.56 11.19
CA VAL A 42 22.10 -16.59 12.22
C VAL A 42 21.42 -16.21 13.53
N SER A 43 21.54 -14.95 13.99
CA SER A 43 20.87 -14.51 15.22
C SER A 43 19.35 -14.58 15.11
N ALA A 44 18.81 -14.20 13.95
CA ALA A 44 17.38 -14.32 13.69
C ALA A 44 16.91 -15.78 13.57
N SER A 45 17.66 -16.66 12.89
CA SER A 45 17.28 -18.07 12.77
C SER A 45 17.22 -18.78 14.12
N ILE A 46 18.15 -18.44 15.03
CA ILE A 46 18.16 -18.95 16.41
C ILE A 46 16.94 -18.43 17.19
N ALA A 47 16.66 -17.12 17.14
CA ALA A 47 15.50 -16.53 17.83
C ALA A 47 14.17 -17.13 17.35
N VAL A 48 14.02 -17.33 16.02
CA VAL A 48 12.86 -17.99 15.41
C VAL A 48 12.78 -19.46 15.82
N PHE A 49 13.89 -20.20 15.79
CA PHE A 49 13.97 -21.60 16.20
C PHE A 49 13.48 -21.82 17.64
N LEU A 50 13.94 -20.98 18.58
CA LEU A 50 13.54 -21.05 20.00
C LEU A 50 12.04 -20.72 20.22
N ILE A 51 11.42 -19.93 19.35
CA ILE A 51 9.95 -19.72 19.33
C ILE A 51 9.23 -20.92 18.70
N ALA A 52 9.80 -21.43 17.61
CA ALA A 52 9.15 -22.38 16.73
C ALA A 52 9.07 -23.80 17.30
N LEU A 53 10.06 -24.28 18.05
CA LEU A 53 10.01 -25.63 18.66
C LEU A 53 8.77 -25.83 19.56
N PRO A 54 8.59 -25.11 20.68
CA PRO A 54 7.46 -25.33 21.57
C PRO A 54 6.11 -25.03 20.90
N LEU A 55 6.07 -24.04 20.01
CA LEU A 55 4.85 -23.70 19.26
C LEU A 55 4.46 -24.78 18.23
N SER A 56 5.42 -25.51 17.64
CA SER A 56 5.11 -26.57 16.66
C SER A 56 4.64 -27.85 17.34
N LEU A 57 5.25 -28.22 18.47
CA LEU A 57 4.78 -29.33 19.32
C LEU A 57 3.39 -29.04 19.88
N GLY A 58 3.16 -27.81 20.36
CA GLY A 58 1.85 -27.37 20.83
C GLY A 58 0.78 -27.41 19.73
N ILE A 59 1.07 -26.94 18.52
CA ILE A 59 0.11 -27.02 17.40
C ILE A 59 -0.20 -28.48 17.04
N ALA A 60 0.79 -29.38 17.07
CA ALA A 60 0.56 -30.82 16.83
C ALA A 60 -0.33 -31.46 17.91
N LEU A 61 -0.07 -31.16 19.19
CA LEU A 61 -0.93 -31.57 20.32
C LEU A 61 -2.37 -31.07 20.12
N ALA A 62 -2.54 -29.80 19.76
CA ALA A 62 -3.85 -29.19 19.57
C ALA A 62 -4.59 -29.66 18.30
N THR A 63 -3.89 -30.25 17.32
CA THR A 63 -4.50 -30.96 16.19
C THR A 63 -4.86 -32.42 16.51
N GLY A 64 -4.37 -32.99 17.61
CA GLY A 64 -4.41 -34.45 17.81
C GLY A 64 -3.53 -35.23 16.83
N ALA A 65 -2.47 -34.60 16.31
CA ALA A 65 -1.53 -35.21 15.38
C ALA A 65 -0.28 -35.73 16.12
N PRO A 66 0.48 -36.69 15.56
CA PRO A 66 1.77 -37.09 16.08
C PRO A 66 2.69 -35.88 16.27
N LEU A 67 3.34 -35.74 17.43
CA LEU A 67 4.06 -34.51 17.79
C LEU A 67 5.27 -34.22 16.86
N GLN A 68 5.84 -35.27 16.27
CA GLN A 68 6.83 -35.21 15.19
C GLN A 68 6.32 -34.43 13.97
N ALA A 69 5.03 -34.52 13.64
CA ALA A 69 4.45 -33.90 12.45
C ALA A 69 4.53 -32.37 12.48
N GLY A 70 4.51 -31.78 13.68
CA GLY A 70 4.78 -30.35 13.87
C GLY A 70 6.24 -29.98 13.61
N LEU A 71 7.19 -30.83 14.01
CA LEU A 71 8.62 -30.65 13.73
C LEU A 71 8.91 -30.80 12.22
N VAL A 72 8.34 -31.81 11.57
CA VAL A 72 8.42 -32.01 10.11
C VAL A 72 7.89 -30.77 9.38
N ALA A 73 6.69 -30.30 9.72
CA ALA A 73 6.10 -29.11 9.09
C ALA A 73 6.93 -27.84 9.32
N ALA A 74 7.58 -27.69 10.47
CA ALA A 74 8.44 -26.54 10.76
C ALA A 74 9.78 -26.62 9.99
N ALA A 75 10.39 -27.80 9.89
CA ALA A 75 11.57 -28.05 9.08
C ALA A 75 11.30 -27.80 7.58
N VAL A 76 10.22 -28.39 7.05
CA VAL A 76 9.81 -28.23 5.64
C VAL A 76 9.39 -26.79 5.34
N GLY A 77 8.67 -26.13 6.26
CA GLY A 77 8.31 -24.71 6.12
C GLY A 77 9.52 -23.76 6.12
N GLY A 78 10.53 -24.03 6.95
CA GLY A 78 11.78 -23.26 6.93
C GLY A 78 12.59 -23.50 5.66
N ILE A 79 12.79 -24.77 5.27
CA ILE A 79 13.65 -25.15 4.15
C ILE A 79 12.96 -24.92 2.80
N VAL A 80 11.82 -25.57 2.54
CA VAL A 80 11.19 -25.61 1.20
C VAL A 80 10.51 -24.27 0.88
N ALA A 81 9.63 -23.77 1.75
CA ALA A 81 8.98 -22.48 1.49
C ALA A 81 9.98 -21.32 1.55
N GLY A 82 10.95 -21.32 2.47
CA GLY A 82 12.02 -20.32 2.52
C GLY A 82 12.88 -20.29 1.23
N ARG A 83 13.18 -21.45 0.66
CA ARG A 83 13.99 -21.59 -0.57
C ARG A 83 13.23 -21.28 -1.86
N LEU A 84 11.93 -21.59 -1.92
CA LEU A 84 11.11 -21.50 -3.14
C LEU A 84 10.21 -20.27 -3.18
N GLY A 85 9.58 -19.91 -2.05
CA GLY A 85 8.52 -18.91 -1.91
C GLY A 85 8.90 -17.49 -2.33
N GLY A 86 7.98 -16.55 -2.16
CA GLY A 86 8.08 -15.18 -2.66
C GLY A 86 8.59 -14.19 -1.62
N CYS A 87 8.18 -14.34 -0.37
CA CYS A 87 8.53 -13.44 0.73
C CYS A 87 9.88 -13.84 1.36
N PRO A 88 10.94 -13.00 1.28
CA PRO A 88 12.28 -13.40 1.74
C PRO A 88 12.42 -13.62 3.25
N LEU A 89 11.57 -12.98 4.06
CA LEU A 89 11.67 -12.97 5.54
C LEU A 89 10.50 -13.70 6.22
N GLN A 90 9.58 -14.29 5.46
CA GLN A 90 8.47 -15.08 5.98
C GLN A 90 8.96 -16.45 6.49
N VAL A 91 8.66 -16.74 7.75
CA VAL A 91 8.84 -18.06 8.33
C VAL A 91 7.55 -18.85 8.15
N SER A 92 7.64 -19.95 7.42
CA SER A 92 6.51 -20.87 7.24
C SER A 92 6.64 -22.08 8.15
N GLY A 93 5.52 -22.72 8.47
CA GLY A 93 5.46 -23.92 9.31
C GLY A 93 4.02 -24.25 9.70
N PRO A 94 3.81 -25.10 10.72
CA PRO A 94 2.47 -25.36 11.22
C PRO A 94 1.88 -24.07 11.82
N ALA A 95 0.69 -23.69 11.35
CA ALA A 95 0.02 -22.45 11.72
C ALA A 95 -1.25 -22.73 12.53
N ALA A 96 -1.49 -21.95 13.58
CA ALA A 96 -2.67 -22.11 14.45
C ALA A 96 -4.01 -21.99 13.69
N GLY A 97 -4.05 -21.30 12.55
CA GLY A 97 -5.25 -21.24 11.70
C GLY A 97 -5.68 -22.60 11.14
N LEU A 98 -4.73 -23.52 10.97
CA LEU A 98 -4.96 -24.85 10.44
C LEU A 98 -5.28 -25.88 11.54
N THR A 99 -5.13 -25.52 12.82
CA THR A 99 -5.32 -26.45 13.94
C THR A 99 -6.71 -27.08 13.93
N VAL A 100 -7.75 -26.27 13.79
CA VAL A 100 -9.16 -26.72 13.82
C VAL A 100 -9.50 -27.57 12.61
N VAL A 101 -9.08 -27.12 11.41
CA VAL A 101 -9.28 -27.86 10.16
C VAL A 101 -8.61 -29.22 10.24
N THR A 102 -7.33 -29.26 10.65
CA THR A 102 -6.56 -30.51 10.69
C THR A 102 -7.10 -31.47 11.74
N ALA A 103 -7.56 -30.99 12.91
CA ALA A 103 -8.19 -31.81 13.93
C ALA A 103 -9.48 -32.50 13.43
N ASP A 104 -10.36 -31.74 12.74
CA ASP A 104 -11.57 -32.28 12.13
C ASP A 104 -11.25 -33.33 11.05
N LEU A 105 -10.27 -33.05 10.18
CA LEU A 105 -9.84 -34.02 9.16
C LEU A 105 -9.24 -35.29 9.76
N ILE A 106 -8.45 -35.19 10.84
CA ILE A 106 -7.94 -36.35 11.59
C ILE A 106 -9.08 -37.17 12.18
N HIS A 107 -10.08 -36.51 12.77
CA HIS A 107 -11.23 -37.19 13.36
C HIS A 107 -12.15 -37.85 12.32
N ARG A 108 -12.27 -37.28 11.10
CA ARG A 108 -13.16 -37.82 10.04
C ARG A 108 -12.49 -38.84 9.12
N TYR A 109 -11.22 -38.64 8.78
CA TYR A 109 -10.52 -39.43 7.74
C TYR A 109 -9.25 -40.11 8.24
N GLY A 110 -8.82 -39.87 9.48
CA GLY A 110 -7.57 -40.37 10.03
C GLY A 110 -6.32 -39.64 9.52
N TRP A 111 -5.21 -39.82 10.23
CA TRP A 111 -3.98 -39.07 10.00
C TRP A 111 -3.40 -39.26 8.58
N ARG A 112 -3.34 -40.49 8.07
CA ARG A 112 -2.74 -40.80 6.75
C ARG A 112 -3.50 -40.15 5.58
N THR A 113 -4.82 -40.04 5.68
CA THR A 113 -5.65 -39.34 4.71
C THR A 113 -5.51 -37.82 4.85
N THR A 114 -5.40 -37.29 6.07
CA THR A 114 -5.08 -35.86 6.30
C THR A 114 -3.74 -35.47 5.69
N CYS A 115 -2.72 -36.32 5.76
CA CYS A 115 -1.46 -36.13 5.04
C CYS A 115 -1.66 -36.12 3.51
N ALA A 116 -2.48 -37.01 2.95
CA ALA A 116 -2.81 -37.03 1.52
C ALA A 116 -3.59 -35.78 1.07
N ILE A 117 -4.57 -35.33 1.87
CA ILE A 117 -5.29 -34.05 1.68
C ILE A 117 -4.31 -32.87 1.69
N THR A 118 -3.28 -32.91 2.53
CA THR A 118 -2.23 -31.87 2.58
C THR A 118 -1.39 -31.86 1.30
N VAL A 119 -1.03 -33.03 0.75
CA VAL A 119 -0.35 -33.14 -0.56
C VAL A 119 -1.22 -32.56 -1.68
N LEU A 120 -2.49 -33.00 -1.77
CA LEU A 120 -3.43 -32.52 -2.78
C LEU A 120 -3.68 -31.01 -2.66
N ALA A 121 -3.82 -30.48 -1.44
CA ALA A 121 -3.94 -29.04 -1.21
C ALA A 121 -2.72 -28.27 -1.72
N GLY A 122 -1.52 -28.83 -1.54
CA GLY A 122 -0.28 -28.28 -2.10
C GLY A 122 -0.23 -28.30 -3.64
N VAL A 123 -0.77 -29.35 -4.28
CA VAL A 123 -0.93 -29.40 -5.75
C VAL A 123 -1.89 -28.31 -6.25
N VAL A 124 -3.02 -28.10 -5.58
CA VAL A 124 -3.95 -27.01 -5.92
C VAL A 124 -3.29 -25.63 -5.72
N GLN A 125 -2.50 -25.45 -4.65
CA GLN A 125 -1.71 -24.22 -4.45
C GLN A 125 -0.70 -23.98 -5.57
N LEU A 126 -0.01 -25.02 -6.07
CA LEU A 126 0.85 -24.89 -7.25
C LEU A 126 0.06 -24.40 -8.47
N GLY A 127 -1.11 -24.99 -8.74
CA GLY A 127 -2.00 -24.56 -9.82
C GLY A 127 -2.41 -23.09 -9.70
N LEU A 128 -2.87 -22.65 -8.53
CA LEU A 128 -3.26 -21.25 -8.27
C LEU A 128 -2.07 -20.28 -8.42
N GLY A 129 -0.86 -20.68 -8.01
CA GLY A 129 0.36 -19.91 -8.22
C GLY A 129 0.73 -19.77 -9.71
N CYS A 130 0.61 -20.86 -10.48
CA CYS A 130 0.81 -20.85 -11.93
C CYS A 130 -0.21 -19.96 -12.66
N LEU A 131 -1.47 -19.96 -12.22
CA LEU A 131 -2.54 -19.10 -12.75
C LEU A 131 -2.41 -17.62 -12.34
N ARG A 132 -1.45 -17.27 -11.47
CA ARG A 132 -1.18 -15.90 -10.98
C ARG A 132 -2.37 -15.21 -10.31
N VAL A 133 -3.19 -15.99 -9.58
CA VAL A 133 -4.38 -15.50 -8.87
C VAL A 133 -4.12 -15.11 -7.41
N ALA A 134 -2.86 -15.03 -6.95
CA ALA A 134 -2.58 -14.72 -5.55
C ALA A 134 -2.95 -13.26 -5.19
N ARG A 135 -2.93 -12.34 -6.16
CA ARG A 135 -3.41 -10.96 -5.97
C ARG A 135 -4.93 -10.85 -5.94
N THR A 136 -5.67 -11.65 -6.71
CA THR A 136 -7.14 -11.68 -6.63
C THR A 136 -7.63 -12.44 -5.40
N ALA A 137 -6.87 -13.41 -4.89
CA ALA A 137 -7.13 -14.06 -3.60
C ALA A 137 -7.06 -13.10 -2.40
N LEU A 138 -6.38 -11.95 -2.52
CA LEU A 138 -6.38 -10.88 -1.50
C LEU A 138 -7.63 -9.96 -1.56
N ALA A 139 -8.58 -10.18 -2.48
CA ALA A 139 -9.82 -9.41 -2.57
C ALA A 139 -10.87 -9.79 -1.50
N VAL A 140 -10.60 -10.81 -0.67
CA VAL A 140 -11.45 -11.19 0.48
C VAL A 140 -11.48 -10.05 1.50
N SER A 141 -12.67 -9.61 1.94
CA SER A 141 -12.81 -8.53 2.93
C SER A 141 -12.01 -8.83 4.21
N PRO A 142 -11.25 -7.86 4.75
CA PRO A 142 -10.56 -8.00 6.02
C PRO A 142 -11.46 -8.46 7.17
N ALA A 143 -12.75 -8.14 7.16
CA ALA A 143 -13.69 -8.59 8.19
C ALA A 143 -13.86 -10.11 8.21
N ILE A 144 -13.87 -10.77 7.04
CA ILE A 144 -13.95 -12.24 6.91
C ILE A 144 -12.66 -12.86 7.44
N VAL A 145 -11.51 -12.33 7.02
CA VAL A 145 -10.18 -12.77 7.47
C VAL A 145 -10.05 -12.72 9.00
N HIS A 146 -10.39 -11.59 9.62
CA HIS A 146 -10.27 -11.43 11.07
C HIS A 146 -11.32 -12.25 11.82
N GLY A 147 -12.53 -12.42 11.27
CA GLY A 147 -13.57 -13.26 11.86
C GLY A 147 -13.21 -14.75 11.83
N MET A 148 -12.64 -15.22 10.72
CA MET A 148 -12.08 -16.57 10.60
C MET A 148 -10.99 -16.83 11.65
N LEU A 149 -10.00 -15.93 11.76
CA LEU A 149 -8.93 -16.04 12.74
C LEU A 149 -9.45 -15.97 14.19
N ALA A 150 -10.46 -15.15 14.48
CA ALA A 150 -11.07 -15.08 15.79
C ALA A 150 -11.85 -16.36 16.14
N GLY A 151 -12.64 -16.91 15.21
CA GLY A 151 -13.39 -18.15 15.43
C GLY A 151 -12.48 -19.37 15.64
N ILE A 152 -11.38 -19.44 14.90
CA ILE A 152 -10.32 -20.43 15.13
C ILE A 152 -9.67 -20.23 16.51
N GLY A 153 -9.33 -18.99 16.88
CA GLY A 153 -8.74 -18.68 18.20
C GLY A 153 -9.62 -19.08 19.38
N ILE A 154 -10.94 -18.82 19.29
CA ILE A 154 -11.95 -19.26 20.27
C ILE A 154 -12.00 -20.78 20.35
N THR A 155 -12.10 -21.46 19.21
CA THR A 155 -12.17 -22.93 19.12
C THR A 155 -10.96 -23.59 19.79
N ILE A 156 -9.75 -23.09 19.49
CA ILE A 156 -8.50 -23.56 20.10
C ILE A 156 -8.52 -23.32 21.61
N ALA A 157 -8.88 -22.12 22.07
CA ALA A 157 -8.89 -21.80 23.49
C ALA A 157 -9.84 -22.71 24.29
N VAL A 158 -11.04 -22.98 23.77
CA VAL A 158 -12.03 -23.87 24.41
C VAL A 158 -11.56 -25.34 24.44
N ALA A 159 -10.94 -25.83 23.36
CA ALA A 159 -10.38 -27.18 23.33
C ALA A 159 -9.19 -27.33 24.30
N GLN A 160 -8.23 -26.40 24.27
CA GLN A 160 -7.04 -26.48 25.13
C GLN A 160 -7.34 -26.30 26.62
N LEU A 161 -8.43 -25.58 26.97
CA LEU A 161 -8.89 -25.45 28.35
C LEU A 161 -9.17 -26.81 29.01
N HIS A 162 -9.63 -27.81 28.26
CA HIS A 162 -9.86 -29.16 28.80
C HIS A 162 -8.55 -29.80 29.28
N ILE A 163 -7.48 -29.71 28.47
CA ILE A 163 -6.16 -30.26 28.80
C ILE A 163 -5.52 -29.49 29.97
N VAL A 164 -5.71 -28.16 30.02
CA VAL A 164 -5.28 -27.30 31.14
C VAL A 164 -5.94 -27.70 32.47
N LEU A 165 -7.19 -28.17 32.45
CA LEU A 165 -7.92 -28.68 33.62
C LEU A 165 -7.64 -30.18 33.91
N GLY A 166 -6.78 -30.84 33.14
CA GLY A 166 -6.43 -32.27 33.29
C GLY A 166 -7.40 -33.26 32.63
N GLY A 167 -8.20 -32.81 31.65
CA GLY A 167 -9.12 -33.64 30.86
C GLY A 167 -8.73 -33.74 29.39
N THR A 168 -9.60 -34.35 28.58
CA THR A 168 -9.43 -34.48 27.12
C THR A 168 -10.45 -33.63 26.36
N PRO A 169 -10.05 -32.99 25.24
CA PRO A 169 -10.97 -32.20 24.42
C PRO A 169 -11.92 -33.09 23.62
N GLN A 170 -13.10 -32.56 23.31
CA GLN A 170 -14.07 -33.14 22.37
C GLN A 170 -13.82 -32.61 20.95
N SER A 171 -14.45 -33.22 19.94
CA SER A 171 -14.27 -32.83 18.53
C SER A 171 -15.01 -31.56 18.10
N SER A 172 -16.14 -31.22 18.74
CA SER A 172 -16.89 -29.98 18.47
C SER A 172 -16.72 -28.94 19.59
N VAL A 173 -16.73 -27.65 19.25
CA VAL A 173 -16.70 -26.57 20.28
C VAL A 173 -17.88 -26.67 21.22
N LEU A 174 -19.06 -26.99 20.67
CA LEU A 174 -20.31 -26.99 21.43
C LEU A 174 -20.34 -28.12 22.47
N ASP A 175 -19.73 -29.26 22.16
CA ASP A 175 -19.60 -30.39 23.10
C ASP A 175 -18.48 -30.18 24.12
N ASN A 176 -17.38 -29.52 23.75
CA ASN A 176 -16.41 -29.01 24.72
C ASN A 176 -17.11 -28.05 25.71
N LEU A 177 -17.89 -27.07 25.23
CA LEU A 177 -18.62 -26.13 26.11
C LEU A 177 -19.63 -26.84 27.04
N ARG A 178 -20.28 -27.91 26.57
CA ARG A 178 -21.17 -28.76 27.39
C ARG A 178 -20.41 -29.59 28.42
N ALA A 179 -19.19 -30.02 28.13
CA ALA A 179 -18.36 -30.83 29.03
C ALA A 179 -17.68 -30.00 30.14
N LEU A 180 -17.40 -28.71 29.89
CA LEU A 180 -16.69 -27.83 30.83
C LEU A 180 -17.19 -27.86 32.28
N PRO A 181 -18.50 -27.80 32.59
CA PRO A 181 -18.96 -27.86 33.99
C PRO A 181 -18.58 -29.16 34.70
N ALA A 182 -18.66 -30.30 34.00
CA ALA A 182 -18.29 -31.62 34.53
C ALA A 182 -16.78 -31.86 34.57
N GLN A 183 -15.99 -31.05 33.85
CA GLN A 183 -14.53 -31.01 33.96
C GLN A 183 -14.08 -30.06 35.10
N LEU A 184 -14.77 -28.93 35.29
CA LEU A 184 -14.49 -27.97 36.35
C LEU A 184 -14.81 -28.52 37.76
N ALA A 185 -15.69 -29.53 37.85
CA ALA A 185 -15.90 -30.32 39.06
C ALA A 185 -14.83 -31.39 39.32
N ARG A 186 -13.93 -31.67 38.35
CA ARG A 186 -12.93 -32.77 38.40
C ARG A 186 -11.55 -32.31 37.94
N VAL A 187 -11.14 -31.13 38.39
CA VAL A 187 -9.87 -30.48 38.06
C VAL A 187 -8.69 -31.24 38.66
N GLN A 188 -7.66 -31.51 37.85
CA GLN A 188 -6.39 -32.06 38.34
C GLN A 188 -5.46 -30.93 38.82
N PRO A 189 -5.10 -30.82 40.12
CA PRO A 189 -4.31 -29.70 40.63
C PRO A 189 -2.91 -29.59 39.99
N ALA A 190 -2.28 -30.72 39.66
CA ALA A 190 -0.98 -30.77 39.00
C ALA A 190 -1.00 -30.21 37.56
N ALA A 191 -2.07 -30.47 36.81
CA ALA A 191 -2.22 -29.94 35.45
C ALA A 191 -2.46 -28.42 35.49
N VAL A 192 -3.31 -27.96 36.41
CA VAL A 192 -3.60 -26.53 36.59
C VAL A 192 -2.41 -25.77 37.14
N SER A 193 -1.64 -26.30 38.08
CA SER A 193 -0.46 -25.59 38.61
C SER A 193 0.63 -25.40 37.55
N VAL A 194 0.93 -26.44 36.76
CA VAL A 194 1.87 -26.38 35.64
C VAL A 194 1.37 -25.46 34.52
N SER A 195 0.07 -25.50 34.21
CA SER A 195 -0.54 -24.59 33.22
C SER A 195 -0.52 -23.14 33.70
N ALA A 196 -0.89 -22.87 34.94
CA ALA A 196 -0.89 -21.54 35.54
C ALA A 196 0.53 -20.96 35.62
N LEU A 197 1.53 -21.77 35.99
CA LEU A 197 2.94 -21.40 35.95
C LEU A 197 3.40 -21.07 34.50
N THR A 198 2.99 -21.89 33.52
CA THR A 198 3.30 -21.63 32.10
C THR A 198 2.70 -20.29 31.64
N LEU A 199 1.43 -20.02 31.94
CA LEU A 199 0.77 -18.76 31.61
C LEU A 199 1.41 -17.56 32.34
N ALA A 200 1.72 -17.72 33.63
CA ALA A 200 2.38 -16.69 34.44
C ALA A 200 3.74 -16.33 33.85
N LEU A 201 4.60 -17.31 33.56
CA LEU A 201 5.88 -17.08 32.89
C LEU A 201 5.69 -16.41 31.52
N LEU A 202 4.77 -16.92 30.69
CA LEU A 202 4.51 -16.37 29.35
C LEU A 202 4.07 -14.90 29.37
N PHE A 203 3.25 -14.50 30.34
CA PHE A 203 2.69 -13.14 30.43
C PHE A 203 3.51 -12.17 31.31
N LEU A 204 4.24 -12.64 32.32
CA LEU A 204 5.03 -11.76 33.21
C LEU A 204 6.47 -11.57 32.69
N TRP A 205 7.08 -12.57 32.05
CA TRP A 205 8.46 -12.47 31.55
C TRP A 205 8.71 -11.26 30.63
N PRO A 206 7.82 -10.90 29.67
CA PRO A 206 8.00 -9.70 28.85
C PRO A 206 7.84 -8.38 29.61
N ARG A 207 7.26 -8.41 30.82
CA ARG A 207 6.92 -7.24 31.65
C ARG A 207 7.96 -6.92 32.73
N ILE A 208 8.98 -7.77 32.94
CA ILE A 208 10.03 -7.54 33.94
C ILE A 208 10.74 -6.20 33.66
N PRO A 209 10.78 -5.25 34.61
CA PRO A 209 11.40 -3.94 34.40
C PRO A 209 12.92 -3.94 34.59
N GLY A 210 13.55 -2.80 34.28
CA GLY A 210 14.96 -2.54 34.56
C GLY A 210 15.97 -3.23 33.63
N ARG A 211 17.26 -3.09 33.95
CA ARG A 211 18.38 -3.59 33.12
C ARG A 211 18.37 -5.11 32.96
N ALA A 212 17.93 -5.86 33.98
CA ALA A 212 17.74 -7.31 33.89
C ALA A 212 16.64 -7.66 32.88
N GLY A 213 15.49 -6.99 32.91
CA GLY A 213 14.39 -7.19 31.94
C GLY A 213 14.82 -6.99 30.48
N LEU A 214 15.69 -6.01 30.21
CA LEU A 214 16.26 -5.77 28.87
C LEU A 214 17.15 -6.92 28.37
N LEU A 215 17.84 -7.63 29.28
CA LEU A 215 18.64 -8.82 28.95
C LEU A 215 17.76 -10.06 28.80
N LEU A 216 16.85 -10.30 29.75
CA LEU A 216 15.92 -11.46 29.74
C LEU A 216 14.98 -11.46 28.52
N ARG A 217 14.62 -10.28 27.99
CA ARG A 217 13.85 -10.12 26.74
C ARG A 217 14.54 -10.68 25.49
N ARG A 218 15.83 -11.05 25.53
CA ARG A 218 16.50 -11.77 24.43
C ARG A 218 16.06 -13.24 24.31
N ILE A 219 15.51 -13.82 25.38
CA ILE A 219 15.05 -15.21 25.40
C ILE A 219 13.53 -15.24 25.17
N PRO A 220 13.00 -16.02 24.20
CA PRO A 220 11.57 -16.08 23.95
C PRO A 220 10.75 -16.57 25.15
N ALA A 221 9.72 -15.81 25.53
CA ALA A 221 8.87 -16.14 26.68
C ALA A 221 8.19 -17.51 26.57
N ALA A 222 7.88 -17.99 25.35
CA ALA A 222 7.35 -19.34 25.12
C ALA A 222 8.35 -20.46 25.49
N LEU A 223 9.63 -20.26 25.20
CA LEU A 223 10.69 -21.20 25.59
C LEU A 223 10.84 -21.21 27.12
N VAL A 224 10.90 -20.04 27.74
CA VAL A 224 11.06 -19.90 29.20
C VAL A 224 9.86 -20.48 29.95
N ALA A 225 8.64 -20.25 29.45
CA ALA A 225 7.43 -20.80 30.03
C ALA A 225 7.43 -22.34 30.00
N VAL A 226 7.72 -22.96 28.85
CA VAL A 226 7.74 -24.42 28.72
C VAL A 226 8.91 -25.05 29.48
N ALA A 227 10.13 -24.50 29.34
CA ALA A 227 11.31 -25.02 30.04
C ALA A 227 11.21 -24.86 31.56
N GLY A 228 10.74 -23.70 32.03
CA GLY A 228 10.51 -23.44 33.46
C GLY A 228 9.45 -24.39 34.04
N ALA A 229 8.29 -24.50 33.40
CA ALA A 229 7.22 -25.40 33.84
C ALA A 229 7.64 -26.88 33.82
N THR A 230 8.40 -27.31 32.80
CA THR A 230 8.99 -28.66 32.70
C THR A 230 10.00 -28.92 33.83
N THR A 231 10.84 -27.93 34.13
CA THR A 231 11.84 -28.02 35.21
C THR A 231 11.16 -28.10 36.57
N THR A 232 10.18 -27.24 36.85
CA THR A 232 9.40 -27.27 38.10
C THR A 232 8.65 -28.58 38.25
N ALA A 233 7.95 -29.08 37.21
CA ALA A 233 7.26 -30.36 37.26
C ALA A 233 8.20 -31.54 37.54
N SER A 234 9.40 -31.53 36.94
CA SER A 234 10.41 -32.57 37.17
C SER A 234 11.00 -32.52 38.58
N LEU A 235 11.35 -31.32 39.09
CA LEU A 235 11.89 -31.14 40.45
C LEU A 235 10.86 -31.40 41.57
N THR A 236 9.57 -31.24 41.28
CA THR A 236 8.47 -31.50 42.23
C THR A 236 7.89 -32.91 42.10
N GLY A 237 8.41 -33.75 41.20
CA GLY A 237 7.96 -35.14 41.01
C GLY A 237 6.54 -35.27 40.47
N LEU A 238 5.98 -34.23 39.83
CA LEU A 238 4.60 -34.23 39.35
C LEU A 238 4.41 -35.21 38.17
N VAL A 239 3.69 -36.30 38.43
CA VAL A 239 3.27 -37.25 37.41
C VAL A 239 2.16 -36.61 36.57
N LEU A 240 2.52 -36.24 35.34
CA LEU A 240 1.64 -35.64 34.34
C LEU A 240 1.83 -36.35 32.99
N PRO A 241 0.81 -36.35 32.12
CA PRO A 241 1.00 -36.70 30.71
C PRO A 241 2.10 -35.81 30.08
N LYS A 242 3.07 -36.44 29.42
CA LYS A 242 4.21 -35.78 28.77
C LYS A 242 4.11 -35.89 27.24
N VAL A 243 4.94 -35.12 26.56
CA VAL A 243 5.26 -35.29 25.14
C VAL A 243 5.73 -36.73 24.90
N ASP A 244 5.01 -37.45 24.06
CA ASP A 244 5.43 -38.74 23.52
C ASP A 244 5.91 -38.55 22.07
N LEU A 245 7.09 -39.07 21.75
CA LEU A 245 7.75 -38.96 20.46
C LEU A 245 8.22 -40.35 20.01
N PRO A 246 7.28 -41.29 19.72
CA PRO A 246 7.63 -42.62 19.25
C PRO A 246 8.62 -42.57 18.09
N SER A 247 9.60 -43.47 18.13
CA SER A 247 10.77 -43.41 17.26
C SER A 247 10.40 -43.42 15.76
N TRP A 248 11.29 -42.86 14.94
CA TRP A 248 11.10 -42.59 13.50
C TRP A 248 10.73 -43.82 12.64
N SER A 249 10.71 -45.03 13.20
CA SER A 249 10.10 -46.23 12.61
C SER A 249 8.58 -46.11 12.37
N SER A 250 7.86 -45.25 13.10
CA SER A 250 6.39 -45.12 12.97
C SER A 250 5.93 -43.96 12.07
N HIS A 251 6.70 -43.64 11.01
CA HIS A 251 6.27 -42.64 10.02
C HIS A 251 5.03 -43.11 9.24
N ALA A 252 3.87 -42.62 9.66
CA ALA A 252 2.61 -42.74 8.96
C ALA A 252 2.61 -41.85 7.69
N LEU A 253 3.37 -42.27 6.67
CA LEU A 253 3.40 -41.67 5.34
C LEU A 253 1.98 -41.57 4.76
N ALA A 254 1.76 -40.54 3.93
CA ALA A 254 0.49 -40.27 3.27
C ALA A 254 -0.11 -41.55 2.64
N GLY A 255 -1.38 -41.83 2.95
CA GLY A 255 -2.12 -42.93 2.37
C GLY A 255 -2.71 -42.56 1.01
N LEU A 256 -3.39 -43.51 0.38
CA LEU A 256 -4.44 -43.13 -0.58
C LEU A 256 -5.57 -42.46 0.21
N PRO A 257 -6.17 -41.37 -0.29
CA PRO A 257 -7.22 -40.66 0.45
C PRO A 257 -8.55 -41.43 0.35
N GLU A 258 -8.87 -42.16 1.41
CA GLU A 258 -10.11 -42.94 1.52
C GLU A 258 -11.24 -42.10 2.16
N GLY A 259 -12.42 -42.08 1.54
CA GLY A 259 -13.59 -41.36 2.02
C GLY A 259 -14.53 -40.86 0.91
N PRO A 260 -15.66 -40.22 1.25
CA PRO A 260 -16.59 -39.67 0.27
C PRO A 260 -15.95 -38.57 -0.58
N ALA A 261 -15.97 -38.73 -1.91
CA ALA A 261 -15.24 -37.86 -2.84
C ALA A 261 -15.55 -36.35 -2.67
N LEU A 262 -16.82 -35.98 -2.46
CA LEU A 262 -17.22 -34.59 -2.22
C LEU A 262 -16.64 -34.04 -0.90
N GLY A 263 -16.57 -34.86 0.15
CA GLY A 263 -15.96 -34.51 1.42
C GLY A 263 -14.44 -34.35 1.33
N LEU A 264 -13.77 -35.20 0.54
CA LEU A 264 -12.35 -35.08 0.25
C LEU A 264 -12.03 -33.81 -0.58
N VAL A 265 -12.86 -33.49 -1.57
CA VAL A 265 -12.73 -32.23 -2.34
C VAL A 265 -12.92 -31.01 -1.43
N ALA A 266 -13.95 -31.01 -0.57
CA ALA A 266 -14.16 -29.94 0.41
C ALA A 266 -12.98 -29.80 1.39
N ALA A 267 -12.41 -30.91 1.87
CA ALA A 267 -11.23 -30.92 2.73
C ALA A 267 -9.99 -30.32 2.05
N VAL A 268 -9.70 -30.74 0.81
CA VAL A 268 -8.60 -30.20 0.00
C VAL A 268 -8.77 -28.70 -0.23
N LEU A 269 -9.96 -28.26 -0.66
CA LEU A 269 -10.26 -26.84 -0.87
C LEU A 269 -10.14 -26.01 0.42
N THR A 270 -10.55 -26.56 1.57
CA THR A 270 -10.45 -25.88 2.88
C THR A 270 -9.00 -25.68 3.28
N THR A 271 -8.18 -26.75 3.24
CA THR A 271 -6.75 -26.66 3.55
C THR A 271 -6.02 -25.74 2.58
N THR A 272 -6.30 -25.84 1.27
CA THR A 272 -5.77 -24.90 0.25
C THR A 272 -6.13 -23.45 0.59
N LEU A 273 -7.40 -23.16 0.87
CA LEU A 273 -7.88 -21.80 1.15
C LEU A 273 -7.19 -21.22 2.38
N VAL A 274 -7.19 -21.94 3.50
CA VAL A 274 -6.60 -21.46 4.76
C VAL A 274 -5.09 -21.30 4.63
N CYS A 275 -4.36 -22.29 4.11
CA CYS A 275 -2.90 -22.18 3.90
C CYS A 275 -2.54 -20.97 3.02
N SER A 276 -3.30 -20.75 1.93
CA SER A 276 -3.05 -19.67 0.97
C SER A 276 -3.35 -18.30 1.58
N VAL A 277 -4.54 -18.11 2.16
CA VAL A 277 -4.96 -16.85 2.77
C VAL A 277 -4.02 -16.47 3.92
N GLN A 278 -3.69 -17.41 4.82
CA GLN A 278 -2.74 -17.13 5.90
C GLN A 278 -1.35 -16.75 5.39
N SER A 279 -0.82 -17.45 4.38
CA SER A 279 0.49 -17.15 3.82
C SER A 279 0.56 -15.78 3.12
N LEU A 280 -0.46 -15.44 2.31
CA LEU A 280 -0.49 -14.18 1.57
C LEU A 280 -0.66 -12.97 2.50
N LEU A 281 -1.48 -13.11 3.55
CA LEU A 281 -1.60 -12.11 4.60
C LEU A 281 -0.31 -11.99 5.44
N GLY A 282 0.36 -13.12 5.70
CA GLY A 282 1.69 -13.17 6.29
C GLY A 282 2.69 -12.36 5.47
N ALA A 283 2.75 -12.58 4.16
CA ALA A 283 3.65 -11.86 3.26
C ALA A 283 3.36 -10.35 3.23
N VAL A 284 2.09 -9.94 3.22
CA VAL A 284 1.68 -8.53 3.30
C VAL A 284 2.03 -7.91 4.67
N ALA A 285 1.93 -8.66 5.76
CA ALA A 285 2.35 -8.20 7.09
C ALA A 285 3.88 -8.08 7.20
N VAL A 286 4.62 -9.02 6.61
CA VAL A 286 6.09 -9.01 6.56
C VAL A 286 6.61 -7.87 5.67
N ASP A 287 6.01 -7.63 4.50
CA ASP A 287 6.31 -6.46 3.65
C ASP A 287 6.14 -5.15 4.44
N LYS A 288 5.08 -5.03 5.26
CA LYS A 288 4.84 -3.85 6.13
C LYS A 288 5.89 -3.73 7.25
N LEU A 289 6.25 -4.82 7.92
CA LEU A 289 7.26 -4.82 8.99
C LEU A 289 8.66 -4.54 8.44
N ALA A 290 9.02 -5.09 7.28
CA ALA A 290 10.28 -4.83 6.59
C ALA A 290 10.36 -3.38 6.07
N ALA A 291 9.25 -2.80 5.61
CA ALA A 291 9.19 -1.38 5.24
C ALA A 291 9.46 -0.43 6.41
N GLY A 292 9.22 -0.86 7.66
CA GLY A 292 9.58 -0.14 8.88
C GLY A 292 11.06 -0.27 9.31
N ARG A 293 11.87 -1.06 8.58
CA ARG A 293 13.29 -1.33 8.90
C ARG A 293 14.20 -0.71 7.83
N PRO A 294 14.61 0.57 7.96
CA PRO A 294 15.37 1.26 6.90
C PRO A 294 16.73 0.62 6.61
N ASP A 295 17.31 -0.11 7.57
CA ASP A 295 18.57 -0.84 7.39
C ASP A 295 18.47 -2.02 6.38
N LEU A 296 17.28 -2.62 6.23
CA LEU A 296 16.99 -3.65 5.21
C LEU A 296 16.82 -3.10 3.79
N LEU A 297 16.43 -1.83 3.69
CA LEU A 297 16.21 -1.13 2.43
C LEU A 297 17.48 -0.42 1.92
N ALA A 298 18.26 0.15 2.84
CA ALA A 298 19.54 0.81 2.54
C ALA A 298 20.70 -0.19 2.36
N GLY A 299 20.68 -1.33 3.07
CA GLY A 299 21.82 -2.25 3.17
C GLY A 299 22.84 -1.74 4.20
N GLY A 300 22.54 -1.94 5.49
CA GLY A 300 23.24 -1.28 6.59
C GLY A 300 24.75 -1.57 6.69
N PRO A 301 25.54 -0.72 7.40
CA PRO A 301 27.01 -0.64 7.27
C PRO A 301 27.81 -1.90 7.66
N GLY A 302 27.23 -2.82 8.43
CA GLY A 302 27.84 -4.12 8.76
C GLY A 302 27.50 -5.26 7.79
N SER A 303 26.64 -5.01 6.80
CA SER A 303 26.20 -6.04 5.84
C SER A 303 27.04 -5.98 4.55
N GLY A 304 27.65 -7.12 4.19
CA GLY A 304 28.59 -7.20 3.07
C GLY A 304 27.96 -7.01 1.69
N ARG A 305 27.79 -5.75 1.27
CA ARG A 305 27.60 -5.28 -0.13
C ARG A 305 26.65 -6.12 -0.98
N GLY A 306 25.34 -6.17 -0.65
CA GLY A 306 24.33 -6.67 -1.59
C GLY A 306 22.93 -7.05 -1.09
N ALA A 307 22.70 -7.20 0.22
CA ALA A 307 21.45 -7.78 0.76
C ALA A 307 20.27 -6.78 0.86
N ARG A 308 19.81 -6.22 -0.27
CA ARG A 308 18.60 -5.39 -0.31
C ARG A 308 17.35 -6.29 -0.34
N VAL A 309 16.47 -6.19 0.65
CA VAL A 309 15.27 -7.03 0.72
C VAL A 309 14.22 -6.51 -0.26
N GLY A 310 13.94 -7.29 -1.31
CA GLY A 310 12.87 -7.00 -2.28
C GLY A 310 11.48 -7.29 -1.69
N ARG A 311 10.46 -6.61 -2.23
CA ARG A 311 9.05 -6.87 -1.92
C ARG A 311 8.64 -8.30 -2.26
N SER A 312 7.65 -8.81 -1.54
CA SER A 312 7.15 -10.18 -1.70
C SER A 312 6.43 -10.39 -3.03
N ASP A 313 6.85 -11.43 -3.76
CA ASP A 313 6.16 -11.94 -4.94
C ASP A 313 5.05 -12.92 -4.49
N LEU A 314 3.80 -12.46 -4.49
CA LEU A 314 2.67 -13.22 -3.93
C LEU A 314 2.34 -14.49 -4.72
N ASP A 315 2.48 -14.45 -6.04
CA ASP A 315 2.19 -15.58 -6.92
C ASP A 315 3.27 -16.67 -6.72
N ARG A 316 4.53 -16.27 -6.55
CA ARG A 316 5.64 -17.16 -6.14
C ARG A 316 5.54 -17.64 -4.69
N GLU A 317 4.99 -16.84 -3.78
CA GLU A 317 4.74 -17.29 -2.40
C GLU A 317 3.77 -18.46 -2.38
N LEU A 318 2.70 -18.37 -3.16
CA LEU A 318 1.71 -19.44 -3.30
C LEU A 318 2.33 -20.73 -3.89
N LEU A 319 3.23 -20.61 -4.89
CA LEU A 319 4.03 -21.73 -5.38
C LEU A 319 4.93 -22.35 -4.29
N GLY A 320 5.59 -21.52 -3.48
CA GLY A 320 6.47 -21.99 -2.39
C GLY A 320 5.72 -22.72 -1.28
N GLN A 321 4.52 -22.27 -0.92
CA GLN A 321 3.65 -22.98 0.01
C GLN A 321 3.13 -24.28 -0.57
N GLY A 322 2.75 -24.30 -1.86
CA GLY A 322 2.28 -25.52 -2.52
C GLY A 322 3.33 -26.64 -2.51
N ALA A 323 4.57 -26.31 -2.86
CA ALA A 323 5.70 -27.24 -2.76
C ALA A 323 5.98 -27.68 -1.30
N ALA A 324 5.88 -26.77 -0.33
CA ALA A 324 6.08 -27.12 1.08
C ALA A 324 4.95 -28.02 1.64
N ASN A 325 3.70 -27.84 1.21
CA ASN A 325 2.58 -28.69 1.60
C ASN A 325 2.67 -30.09 0.97
N ILE A 326 3.11 -30.20 -0.28
CA ILE A 326 3.43 -31.50 -0.91
C ILE A 326 4.51 -32.24 -0.11
N VAL A 327 5.64 -31.59 0.19
CA VAL A 327 6.74 -32.23 0.92
C VAL A 327 6.35 -32.55 2.37
N SER A 328 5.62 -31.66 3.06
CA SER A 328 5.20 -31.90 4.44
C SER A 328 4.20 -33.05 4.53
N GLY A 329 3.13 -33.02 3.71
CA GLY A 329 2.14 -34.10 3.67
C GLY A 329 2.76 -35.46 3.31
N ALA A 330 3.65 -35.50 2.31
CA ALA A 330 4.32 -36.74 1.91
C ALA A 330 5.17 -37.36 3.05
N LEU A 331 5.84 -36.54 3.85
CA LEU A 331 6.68 -36.97 4.98
C LEU A 331 5.88 -37.29 6.26
N GLY A 332 4.55 -37.15 6.28
CA GLY A 332 3.76 -37.29 7.49
C GLY A 332 3.89 -36.07 8.42
N GLY A 333 3.93 -34.87 7.85
CA GLY A 333 3.92 -33.58 8.55
C GLY A 333 2.57 -32.87 8.47
N LEU A 334 2.38 -31.87 9.34
CA LEU A 334 1.20 -30.98 9.32
C LEU A 334 1.16 -30.05 8.09
N PRO A 335 -0.02 -29.52 7.74
CA PRO A 335 -0.17 -28.40 6.82
C PRO A 335 0.72 -27.19 7.18
N VAL A 336 1.34 -26.61 6.16
CA VAL A 336 2.29 -25.50 6.23
C VAL A 336 1.65 -24.22 5.69
N ALA A 337 1.83 -23.12 6.42
CA ALA A 337 1.51 -21.76 5.98
C ALA A 337 2.50 -20.74 6.51
N GLY A 338 2.47 -19.51 6.00
CA GLY A 338 3.23 -18.37 6.54
C GLY A 338 2.76 -18.01 7.95
N VAL A 339 3.63 -18.12 8.95
CA VAL A 339 3.28 -17.89 10.36
C VAL A 339 3.65 -16.47 10.78
N ALA A 340 2.65 -15.61 10.94
CA ALA A 340 2.84 -14.19 11.25
C ALA A 340 3.72 -13.93 12.49
N VAL A 341 3.51 -14.68 13.59
CA VAL A 341 4.29 -14.53 14.84
C VAL A 341 5.76 -14.91 14.68
N ARG A 342 6.05 -15.99 13.94
CA ARG A 342 7.44 -16.41 13.66
C ARG A 342 8.11 -15.44 12.70
N SER A 343 7.37 -14.93 11.72
CA SER A 343 7.87 -13.99 10.71
C SER A 343 8.11 -12.59 11.27
N SER A 344 7.25 -12.09 12.18
CA SER A 344 7.51 -10.82 12.86
C SER A 344 8.71 -10.91 13.79
N ALA A 345 8.87 -12.02 14.53
CA ALA A 345 10.07 -12.31 15.31
C ALA A 345 11.34 -12.38 14.42
N ASN A 346 11.27 -13.00 13.24
CA ASN A 346 12.37 -13.05 12.27
C ASN A 346 12.82 -11.65 11.83
N VAL A 347 11.87 -10.79 11.46
CA VAL A 347 12.14 -9.39 11.06
C VAL A 347 12.68 -8.58 12.23
N GLN A 348 12.15 -8.75 13.46
CA GLN A 348 12.60 -8.05 14.66
C GLN A 348 13.99 -8.50 15.15
N ALA A 349 14.31 -9.79 15.03
CA ALA A 349 15.59 -10.37 15.43
C ALA A 349 16.75 -10.11 14.44
N GLY A 350 16.50 -9.31 13.39
CA GLY A 350 17.54 -8.76 12.52
C GLY A 350 17.60 -9.33 11.11
N ALA A 351 16.81 -10.36 10.75
CA ALA A 351 16.96 -11.10 9.49
C ALA A 351 17.02 -10.21 8.24
N VAL A 352 17.99 -10.50 7.37
CA VAL A 352 18.29 -9.77 6.13
C VAL A 352 18.06 -10.60 4.87
N SER A 353 17.90 -11.92 5.00
CA SER A 353 17.64 -12.80 3.86
C SER A 353 16.91 -14.10 4.22
N ARG A 354 16.57 -14.86 3.16
CA ARG A 354 16.04 -16.23 3.22
C ARG A 354 16.94 -17.20 3.97
N ASN A 355 18.22 -16.87 4.15
CA ASN A 355 19.14 -17.73 4.89
C ASN A 355 18.69 -17.89 6.35
N SER A 356 18.04 -16.87 6.96
CA SER A 356 17.47 -17.01 8.30
C SER A 356 16.37 -18.08 8.36
N THR A 357 15.46 -18.09 7.37
CA THR A 357 14.31 -19.02 7.36
C THR A 357 14.73 -20.45 7.04
N MET A 358 15.70 -20.62 6.12
CA MET A 358 16.30 -21.92 5.82
C MET A 358 17.15 -22.45 6.98
N LEU A 359 17.98 -21.61 7.63
CA LEU A 359 18.75 -22.00 8.82
C LEU A 359 17.85 -22.39 9.99
N HIS A 360 16.73 -21.69 10.19
CA HIS A 360 15.73 -22.07 11.18
C HIS A 360 15.21 -23.49 10.92
N GLY A 361 14.86 -23.82 9.66
CA GLY A 361 14.42 -25.16 9.30
C GLY A 361 15.49 -26.24 9.53
N VAL A 362 16.76 -25.94 9.22
CA VAL A 362 17.90 -26.83 9.51
C VAL A 362 18.10 -27.03 11.01
N LEU A 363 17.97 -25.97 11.83
CA LEU A 363 18.02 -26.09 13.30
C LEU A 363 16.87 -26.95 13.85
N VAL A 364 15.67 -26.89 13.25
CA VAL A 364 14.56 -27.81 13.60
C VAL A 364 14.92 -29.26 13.28
N VAL A 365 15.53 -29.55 12.12
CA VAL A 365 15.98 -30.92 11.79
C VAL A 365 17.01 -31.42 12.82
N ILE A 366 18.01 -30.59 13.14
CA ILE A 366 19.05 -30.93 14.13
C ILE A 366 18.43 -31.21 15.50
N ALA A 367 17.48 -30.38 15.96
CA ALA A 367 16.78 -30.60 17.22
C ALA A 367 15.87 -31.84 17.20
N ALA A 368 15.17 -32.10 16.09
CA ALA A 368 14.33 -33.28 15.93
C ALA A 368 15.12 -34.60 15.90
N LEU A 369 16.42 -34.55 15.60
CA LEU A 369 17.33 -35.70 15.65
C LEU A 369 18.09 -35.83 16.98
N LEU A 370 18.47 -34.71 17.62
CA LEU A 370 19.36 -34.71 18.80
C LEU A 370 18.66 -34.43 20.14
N MET A 371 17.50 -33.76 20.15
CA MET A 371 16.83 -33.31 21.38
C MET A 371 15.61 -34.13 21.79
N VAL A 372 15.27 -35.23 21.08
CA VAL A 372 14.07 -36.04 21.37
C VAL A 372 13.95 -36.42 22.87
N PRO A 373 15.00 -36.94 23.55
CA PRO A 373 14.90 -37.28 24.97
C PRO A 373 14.68 -36.07 25.89
N VAL A 374 15.05 -34.85 25.45
CA VAL A 374 14.81 -33.60 26.19
C VAL A 374 13.38 -33.12 26.00
N LEU A 375 12.81 -33.32 24.81
CA LEU A 375 11.42 -32.96 24.50
C LEU A 375 10.43 -33.86 25.25
N GLU A 376 10.74 -35.14 25.44
CA GLU A 376 9.92 -36.11 26.18
C GLU A 376 9.72 -35.76 27.67
N PHE A 377 10.51 -34.86 28.26
CA PHE A 377 10.24 -34.36 29.63
C PHE A 377 9.06 -33.39 29.70
N ILE A 378 8.67 -32.75 28.59
CA ILE A 378 7.73 -31.63 28.56
C ILE A 378 6.30 -32.10 28.91
N PRO A 379 5.65 -31.54 29.97
CA PRO A 379 4.25 -31.86 30.27
C PRO A 379 3.28 -31.31 29.21
N LEU A 380 2.31 -32.12 28.78
CA LEU A 380 1.29 -31.70 27.80
C LEU A 380 0.47 -30.50 28.28
N ALA A 381 0.23 -30.39 29.59
CA ALA A 381 -0.42 -29.23 30.22
C ALA A 381 0.30 -27.90 29.94
N SER A 382 1.63 -27.90 29.83
CA SER A 382 2.40 -26.70 29.49
C SER A 382 2.25 -26.33 28.00
N LEU A 383 2.28 -27.31 27.10
CA LEU A 383 2.03 -27.08 25.67
C LEU A 383 0.60 -26.60 25.41
N ALA A 384 -0.39 -27.21 26.07
CA ALA A 384 -1.79 -26.79 25.97
C ALA A 384 -2.00 -25.36 26.50
N ALA A 385 -1.38 -25.00 27.63
CA ALA A 385 -1.42 -23.64 28.16
C ALA A 385 -0.80 -22.60 27.19
N LEU A 386 0.34 -22.94 26.56
CA LEU A 386 0.97 -22.10 25.53
C LEU A 386 0.05 -21.90 24.31
N VAL A 387 -0.59 -22.97 23.83
CA VAL A 387 -1.47 -22.91 22.65
C VAL A 387 -2.80 -22.22 22.96
N MET A 388 -3.36 -22.42 24.16
CA MET A 388 -4.52 -21.68 24.66
C MET A 388 -4.24 -20.17 24.67
N ALA A 389 -3.06 -19.75 25.15
CA ALA A 389 -2.65 -18.35 25.13
C ALA A 389 -2.50 -17.79 23.69
N VAL A 390 -2.02 -18.59 22.74
CA VAL A 390 -1.96 -18.20 21.31
C VAL A 390 -3.37 -18.07 20.71
N GLY A 391 -4.28 -19.00 21.01
CA GLY A 391 -5.69 -18.93 20.58
C GLY A 391 -6.39 -17.68 21.11
N ILE A 392 -6.20 -17.36 22.39
CA ILE A 392 -6.70 -16.11 23.02
C ILE A 392 -6.09 -14.87 22.34
N GLN A 393 -4.79 -14.87 22.03
CA GLN A 393 -4.12 -13.74 21.36
C GLN A 393 -4.63 -13.50 19.92
N MET A 394 -5.19 -14.50 19.24
CA MET A 394 -5.83 -14.32 17.93
C MET A 394 -7.14 -13.50 18.03
N VAL A 395 -7.80 -13.48 19.19
CA VAL A 395 -9.05 -12.73 19.44
C VAL A 395 -8.73 -11.28 19.87
N SER A 396 -8.19 -10.49 18.94
CA SER A 396 -7.73 -9.13 19.26
C SER A 396 -8.88 -8.10 19.40
N LEU A 397 -9.22 -7.75 20.65
CA LEU A 397 -10.23 -6.75 21.02
C LEU A 397 -10.06 -5.37 20.35
N HIS A 398 -8.83 -5.01 19.98
CA HIS A 398 -8.54 -3.76 19.28
C HIS A 398 -9.10 -3.77 17.83
N HIS A 399 -8.94 -4.86 17.09
CA HIS A 399 -9.53 -4.98 15.74
C HIS A 399 -11.06 -5.06 15.80
N ILE A 400 -11.62 -5.71 16.83
CA ILE A 400 -13.07 -5.70 17.07
C ILE A 400 -13.57 -4.25 17.19
N ARG A 401 -12.92 -3.41 18.01
CA ARG A 401 -13.28 -1.98 18.13
C ARG A 401 -13.18 -1.21 16.81
N THR A 402 -12.12 -1.42 16.03
CA THR A 402 -11.93 -0.74 14.73
C THR A 402 -12.96 -1.20 13.68
N VAL A 403 -13.30 -2.49 13.66
CA VAL A 403 -14.37 -3.05 12.80
C VAL A 403 -15.75 -2.55 13.26
N THR A 404 -16.00 -2.35 14.57
CA THR A 404 -17.26 -1.74 15.06
C THR A 404 -17.46 -0.28 14.66
N ARG A 405 -16.43 0.41 14.17
CA ARG A 405 -16.57 1.74 13.56
C ARG A 405 -17.08 1.70 12.10
N HIS A 406 -17.21 0.50 11.51
CA HIS A 406 -17.59 0.29 10.10
C HIS A 406 -18.80 -0.64 9.98
N ARG A 407 -19.56 -0.54 8.87
CA ARG A 407 -20.67 -1.47 8.55
C ARG A 407 -20.18 -2.82 8.03
N GLU A 408 -19.23 -3.43 8.74
CA GLU A 408 -18.68 -4.77 8.50
C GLU A 408 -18.76 -5.69 9.73
N VAL A 409 -19.23 -5.20 10.89
CA VAL A 409 -19.45 -6.00 12.10
C VAL A 409 -20.26 -7.27 11.83
N LEU A 410 -21.31 -7.17 11.01
CA LEU A 410 -22.15 -8.31 10.67
C LEU A 410 -21.35 -9.39 9.94
N VAL A 411 -20.48 -9.01 8.99
CA VAL A 411 -19.59 -9.94 8.28
C VAL A 411 -18.61 -10.60 9.25
N TYR A 412 -17.95 -9.81 10.11
CA TYR A 412 -17.02 -10.32 11.11
C TYR A 412 -17.70 -11.28 12.09
N ALA A 413 -18.85 -10.90 12.65
CA ALA A 413 -19.57 -11.68 13.65
C ALA A 413 -20.15 -12.97 13.08
N VAL A 414 -20.76 -12.92 11.89
CA VAL A 414 -21.27 -14.11 11.19
C VAL A 414 -20.13 -15.06 10.80
N THR A 415 -18.99 -14.54 10.32
CA THR A 415 -17.82 -15.38 10.05
C THR A 415 -17.30 -16.04 11.33
N THR A 416 -17.15 -15.26 12.41
CA THR A 416 -16.64 -15.76 13.71
C THR A 416 -17.55 -16.86 14.27
N LEU A 417 -18.87 -16.62 14.32
CA LEU A 417 -19.84 -17.57 14.84
C LEU A 417 -19.97 -18.80 13.94
N GLY A 418 -20.01 -18.60 12.62
CA GLY A 418 -20.06 -19.70 11.65
C GLY A 418 -18.84 -20.62 11.75
N VAL A 419 -17.65 -20.07 11.95
CA VAL A 419 -16.42 -20.86 12.16
C VAL A 419 -16.47 -21.64 13.48
N VAL A 420 -17.04 -21.06 14.55
CA VAL A 420 -17.18 -21.73 15.86
C VAL A 420 -18.25 -22.83 15.87
N VAL A 421 -19.32 -22.70 15.08
CA VAL A 421 -20.47 -23.61 15.11
C VAL A 421 -20.44 -24.66 14.00
N PHE A 422 -20.02 -24.31 12.78
CA PHE A 422 -20.13 -25.18 11.60
C PHE A 422 -18.78 -25.67 11.06
N GLY A 423 -17.71 -24.89 11.24
CA GLY A 423 -16.39 -25.19 10.69
C GLY A 423 -15.82 -24.05 9.84
N VAL A 424 -14.54 -24.15 9.48
CA VAL A 424 -13.81 -23.04 8.84
C VAL A 424 -14.33 -22.74 7.43
N LEU A 425 -14.69 -23.76 6.64
CA LEU A 425 -15.19 -23.57 5.28
C LEU A 425 -16.58 -22.92 5.28
N GLU A 426 -17.47 -23.47 6.11
CA GLU A 426 -18.86 -23.05 6.29
C GLU A 426 -18.94 -21.63 6.85
N GLY A 427 -18.12 -21.32 7.86
CA GLY A 427 -18.04 -19.97 8.42
C GLY A 427 -17.50 -18.94 7.43
N VAL A 428 -16.50 -19.29 6.61
CA VAL A 428 -15.96 -18.39 5.58
C VAL A 428 -16.91 -18.22 4.41
N THR A 429 -17.57 -19.28 3.92
CA THR A 429 -18.56 -19.15 2.83
C THR A 429 -19.79 -18.35 3.27
N LEU A 430 -20.28 -18.56 4.49
CA LEU A 430 -21.34 -17.73 5.09
C LEU A 430 -20.89 -16.27 5.26
N GLY A 431 -19.65 -16.04 5.69
CA GLY A 431 -19.03 -14.72 5.77
C GLY A 431 -18.95 -14.01 4.42
N ILE A 432 -18.53 -14.72 3.37
CA ILE A 432 -18.52 -14.22 1.98
C ILE A 432 -19.94 -13.91 1.50
N ALA A 433 -20.91 -14.80 1.72
CA ALA A 433 -22.29 -14.60 1.30
C ALA A 433 -22.92 -13.35 1.95
N VAL A 434 -22.67 -13.12 3.24
CA VAL A 434 -23.10 -11.90 3.94
C VAL A 434 -22.32 -10.66 3.45
N ALA A 435 -21.02 -10.76 3.18
CA ALA A 435 -20.25 -9.65 2.63
C ALA A 435 -20.73 -9.22 1.23
N VAL A 436 -21.07 -10.20 0.38
CA VAL A 436 -21.70 -9.97 -0.94
C VAL A 436 -23.09 -9.37 -0.77
N GLY A 437 -23.97 -9.97 0.05
CA GLY A 437 -25.33 -9.48 0.28
C GLY A 437 -25.40 -8.06 0.85
N VAL A 438 -24.55 -7.73 1.83
CA VAL A 438 -24.45 -6.37 2.39
C VAL A 438 -23.86 -5.39 1.37
N SER A 439 -23.02 -5.84 0.44
CA SER A 439 -22.48 -4.98 -0.61
C SER A 439 -23.48 -4.76 -1.74
N LEU A 440 -24.23 -5.77 -2.16
CA LEU A 440 -25.39 -5.63 -3.06
C LEU A 440 -26.42 -4.65 -2.45
N HIS A 441 -26.76 -4.79 -1.16
CA HIS A 441 -27.67 -3.85 -0.47
C HIS A 441 -27.10 -2.43 -0.26
N ARG A 442 -25.79 -2.23 -0.46
CA ARG A 442 -25.21 -0.88 -0.58
C ARG A 442 -25.44 -0.32 -1.98
N LEU A 443 -25.35 -1.14 -3.03
CA LEU A 443 -25.62 -0.75 -4.42
C LEU A 443 -27.10 -0.44 -4.69
N THR A 444 -28.04 -1.04 -3.96
CA THR A 444 -29.49 -0.74 -4.09
C THR A 444 -29.94 0.59 -3.47
N ARG A 445 -29.07 1.29 -2.73
CA ARG A 445 -29.41 2.52 -1.98
C ARG A 445 -29.07 3.81 -2.74
N THR A 446 -29.56 3.92 -3.97
CA THR A 446 -29.66 5.21 -4.67
C THR A 446 -30.62 6.12 -3.91
N ARG A 447 -30.20 7.35 -3.57
CA ARG A 447 -31.08 8.37 -2.98
C ARG A 447 -31.44 9.36 -4.08
N ILE A 448 -32.73 9.49 -4.37
CA ILE A 448 -33.27 10.42 -5.36
C ILE A 448 -34.15 11.41 -4.61
N THR A 449 -33.94 12.70 -4.84
CA THR A 449 -34.65 13.80 -4.16
C THR A 449 -35.05 14.85 -5.19
N HIS A 450 -36.35 15.16 -5.24
CA HIS A 450 -36.93 16.24 -6.02
C HIS A 450 -37.13 17.45 -5.11
N HIS A 451 -36.74 18.62 -5.60
CA HIS A 451 -36.93 19.92 -4.96
C HIS A 451 -37.29 20.94 -6.06
N GLU A 452 -38.26 21.79 -5.78
CA GLU A 452 -38.57 22.95 -6.63
C GLU A 452 -37.82 24.17 -6.10
N ARG A 453 -37.22 24.95 -7.00
CA ARG A 453 -36.49 26.17 -6.67
C ARG A 453 -36.66 27.18 -7.80
N ASP A 454 -37.10 28.38 -7.46
CA ASP A 454 -37.15 29.52 -8.39
C ASP A 454 -37.92 29.23 -9.71
N GLY A 455 -38.91 28.32 -9.65
CA GLY A 455 -39.71 27.85 -10.80
C GLY A 455 -39.16 26.62 -11.54
N VAL A 456 -37.97 26.14 -11.18
CA VAL A 456 -37.27 25.02 -11.81
C VAL A 456 -37.29 23.78 -10.90
N HIS A 457 -37.50 22.59 -11.47
CA HIS A 457 -37.53 21.33 -10.73
C HIS A 457 -36.17 20.61 -10.75
N HIS A 458 -35.48 20.62 -9.61
CA HIS A 458 -34.20 19.94 -9.42
C HIS A 458 -34.42 18.50 -8.93
N VAL A 459 -33.95 17.52 -9.71
CA VAL A 459 -33.98 16.09 -9.37
C VAL A 459 -32.55 15.61 -9.14
N HIS A 460 -32.07 15.66 -7.90
CA HIS A 460 -30.75 15.13 -7.55
C HIS A 460 -30.79 13.62 -7.39
N VAL A 461 -29.93 12.92 -8.13
CA VAL A 461 -29.66 11.49 -8.02
C VAL A 461 -28.30 11.29 -7.36
N ARG A 462 -28.29 10.71 -6.15
CA ARG A 462 -27.06 10.36 -5.42
C ARG A 462 -26.85 8.85 -5.31
N GLY A 463 -25.66 8.40 -5.71
CA GLY A 463 -25.25 7.00 -5.71
C GLY A 463 -25.27 6.37 -7.11
N GLN A 464 -25.24 5.04 -7.20
CA GLN A 464 -25.27 4.34 -8.49
C GLN A 464 -26.72 4.16 -8.96
N LEU A 465 -26.99 4.49 -10.23
CA LEU A 465 -28.34 4.46 -10.81
C LEU A 465 -28.54 3.17 -11.61
N THR A 466 -28.96 2.12 -10.91
CA THR A 466 -29.21 0.79 -11.49
C THR A 466 -30.69 0.57 -11.85
N PHE A 467 -31.01 -0.52 -12.54
CA PHE A 467 -32.38 -0.94 -12.83
C PHE A 467 -33.27 -1.05 -11.56
N LEU A 468 -32.66 -1.37 -10.41
CA LEU A 468 -33.32 -1.40 -9.09
C LEU A 468 -33.68 0.00 -8.55
N ALA A 469 -33.15 1.06 -9.15
CA ALA A 469 -33.46 2.45 -8.88
C ALA A 469 -34.51 3.04 -9.84
N VAL A 470 -34.73 2.44 -11.02
CA VAL A 470 -35.70 2.93 -12.03
C VAL A 470 -37.11 3.19 -11.45
N PRO A 471 -37.71 2.30 -10.63
CA PRO A 471 -39.02 2.55 -10.02
C PRO A 471 -39.03 3.66 -8.94
N ARG A 472 -37.87 4.24 -8.59
CA ARG A 472 -37.76 5.45 -7.76
C ARG A 472 -37.46 6.68 -8.61
N LEU A 473 -36.59 6.53 -9.62
CA LEU A 473 -36.30 7.56 -10.62
C LEU A 473 -37.59 8.00 -11.33
N SER A 474 -38.30 7.06 -11.95
CA SER A 474 -39.56 7.32 -12.67
C SER A 474 -40.57 8.06 -11.78
N ARG A 475 -40.70 7.68 -10.50
CA ARG A 475 -41.58 8.38 -9.54
C ARG A 475 -41.12 9.80 -9.20
N ALA A 476 -39.82 10.06 -9.10
CA ALA A 476 -39.31 11.42 -8.87
C ALA A 476 -39.46 12.30 -10.12
N LEU A 477 -39.26 11.73 -11.31
CA LEU A 477 -39.46 12.42 -12.59
C LEU A 477 -40.96 12.72 -12.86
N HIS A 478 -41.88 11.89 -12.37
CA HIS A 478 -43.33 12.17 -12.38
C HIS A 478 -43.78 13.28 -11.39
N LEU A 479 -42.89 13.81 -10.55
CA LEU A 479 -43.18 15.01 -9.73
C LEU A 479 -42.86 16.32 -10.48
N VAL A 480 -42.31 16.24 -11.69
CA VAL A 480 -42.12 17.40 -12.57
C VAL A 480 -43.42 17.64 -13.36
N PRO A 481 -44.05 18.83 -13.27
CA PRO A 481 -45.22 19.18 -14.06
C PRO A 481 -44.91 19.26 -15.56
N GLN A 482 -45.91 18.97 -16.40
CA GLN A 482 -45.79 19.09 -17.85
C GLN A 482 -45.47 20.54 -18.26
N GLY A 483 -44.51 20.72 -19.16
CA GLY A 483 -44.11 22.05 -19.66
C GLY A 483 -43.21 22.86 -18.73
N ALA A 484 -42.91 22.38 -17.51
CA ALA A 484 -42.01 23.07 -16.58
C ALA A 484 -40.52 22.83 -16.91
N ASP A 485 -39.63 23.71 -16.44
CA ASP A 485 -38.19 23.54 -16.57
C ASP A 485 -37.62 22.60 -15.49
N ALA A 486 -36.68 21.72 -15.87
CA ALA A 486 -36.13 20.71 -14.99
C ALA A 486 -34.62 20.51 -15.12
N VAL A 487 -33.94 20.29 -14.00
CA VAL A 487 -32.50 19.98 -13.92
C VAL A 487 -32.33 18.63 -13.22
N VAL A 488 -31.74 17.65 -13.89
CA VAL A 488 -31.48 16.32 -13.32
C VAL A 488 -29.97 16.18 -13.04
N GLU A 489 -29.59 16.26 -11.77
CA GLU A 489 -28.19 16.17 -11.34
C GLU A 489 -27.77 14.74 -11.02
N LEU A 490 -26.66 14.29 -11.60
CA LEU A 490 -26.18 12.90 -11.50
C LEU A 490 -24.88 12.77 -10.67
N ASP A 491 -24.99 12.86 -9.33
CA ASP A 491 -23.91 12.60 -8.36
C ASP A 491 -23.73 11.09 -8.12
N GLY A 492 -23.27 10.40 -9.17
CA GLY A 492 -23.07 8.96 -9.24
C GLY A 492 -21.82 8.55 -10.02
N SER A 493 -21.41 7.28 -9.86
CA SER A 493 -20.24 6.71 -10.56
C SER A 493 -20.59 5.59 -11.56
N PHE A 494 -21.88 5.26 -11.70
CA PHE A 494 -22.37 4.19 -12.56
C PHE A 494 -23.86 4.40 -12.85
N MET A 495 -24.25 4.14 -14.09
CA MET A 495 -25.62 4.03 -14.58
C MET A 495 -25.71 2.80 -15.47
N ASP A 496 -26.78 2.00 -15.37
CA ASP A 496 -27.02 0.88 -16.29
C ASP A 496 -28.03 1.21 -17.40
N HIS A 497 -28.16 0.31 -18.38
CA HIS A 497 -28.94 0.55 -19.60
C HIS A 497 -30.40 0.88 -19.31
N ALA A 498 -31.05 0.18 -18.37
CA ALA A 498 -32.45 0.40 -18.05
C ALA A 498 -32.68 1.77 -17.40
N ALA A 499 -31.74 2.23 -16.58
CA ALA A 499 -31.76 3.57 -16.01
C ALA A 499 -31.52 4.68 -17.04
N TYR A 500 -30.57 4.48 -17.97
CA TYR A 500 -30.30 5.40 -19.06
C TYR A 500 -31.49 5.55 -20.01
N GLU A 501 -32.09 4.44 -20.42
CA GLU A 501 -33.26 4.39 -21.31
C GLU A 501 -34.48 5.08 -20.65
N SER A 502 -34.77 4.75 -19.38
CA SER A 502 -35.85 5.40 -18.61
C SER A 502 -35.67 6.92 -18.46
N LEU A 503 -34.43 7.41 -18.42
CA LEU A 503 -34.13 8.83 -18.28
C LEU A 503 -34.23 9.56 -19.63
N GLN A 504 -33.72 8.96 -20.71
CA GLN A 504 -33.86 9.52 -22.07
C GLN A 504 -35.31 9.54 -22.55
N ASP A 505 -36.09 8.51 -22.28
CA ASP A 505 -37.49 8.45 -22.73
C ASP A 505 -38.37 9.45 -21.97
N TRP A 506 -38.10 9.67 -20.68
CA TRP A 506 -38.69 10.78 -19.94
C TRP A 506 -38.26 12.13 -20.52
N GLN A 507 -36.96 12.36 -20.75
CA GLN A 507 -36.45 13.62 -21.32
C GLN A 507 -37.12 13.97 -22.66
N LYS A 508 -37.15 13.01 -23.60
CA LYS A 508 -37.81 13.17 -24.91
C LYS A 508 -39.29 13.48 -24.77
N THR A 509 -39.98 12.78 -23.86
CA THR A 509 -41.41 13.01 -23.60
C THR A 509 -41.67 14.40 -23.03
N HIS A 510 -40.84 14.84 -22.08
CA HIS A 510 -40.95 16.14 -21.41
C HIS A 510 -40.71 17.31 -22.36
N THR A 511 -39.67 17.22 -23.19
CA THR A 511 -39.37 18.23 -24.23
C THR A 511 -40.39 18.21 -25.37
N ALA A 512 -40.94 17.05 -25.74
CA ALA A 512 -42.08 16.98 -26.67
C ALA A 512 -43.37 17.59 -26.10
N GLN A 513 -43.48 17.72 -24.78
CA GLN A 513 -44.57 18.42 -24.07
C GLN A 513 -44.23 19.90 -23.76
N GLY A 514 -43.10 20.41 -24.27
CA GLY A 514 -42.72 21.82 -24.21
C GLY A 514 -41.88 22.27 -23.01
N GLY A 515 -41.49 21.36 -22.10
CA GLY A 515 -40.62 21.68 -20.96
C GLY A 515 -39.14 21.48 -21.26
N SER A 516 -38.25 22.32 -20.70
CA SER A 516 -36.80 22.10 -20.85
C SER A 516 -36.26 21.07 -19.85
N VAL A 517 -35.15 20.41 -20.22
CA VAL A 517 -34.43 19.45 -19.37
C VAL A 517 -32.92 19.63 -19.52
N GLU A 518 -32.23 20.00 -18.44
CA GLU A 518 -30.78 19.93 -18.35
C GLU A 518 -30.32 18.66 -17.62
N LEU A 519 -29.35 17.94 -18.20
CA LEU A 519 -28.68 16.79 -17.59
C LEU A 519 -27.28 17.21 -17.14
N THR A 520 -27.08 17.34 -15.82
CA THR A 520 -25.83 17.85 -15.25
C THR A 520 -25.02 16.77 -14.54
N GLY A 521 -23.70 16.85 -14.72
CA GLY A 521 -22.74 16.00 -14.03
C GLY A 521 -22.46 16.44 -12.59
N ARG A 522 -21.37 15.91 -12.02
CA ARG A 522 -20.94 16.15 -10.64
C ARG A 522 -20.44 17.58 -10.35
N SER A 523 -20.28 18.39 -11.38
CA SER A 523 -19.98 19.82 -11.30
C SER A 523 -21.13 20.58 -11.98
N PRO A 524 -21.73 21.61 -11.34
CA PRO A 524 -22.79 22.42 -11.94
C PRO A 524 -22.39 22.97 -13.31
N GLY A 525 -23.36 23.06 -14.24
CA GLY A 525 -23.14 23.55 -15.61
C GLY A 525 -22.38 22.59 -16.55
N THR A 526 -21.99 21.40 -16.10
CA THR A 526 -21.36 20.40 -17.00
C THR A 526 -22.45 19.57 -17.70
N SER A 527 -22.90 20.05 -18.85
CA SER A 527 -23.86 19.35 -19.73
C SER A 527 -23.33 18.01 -20.23
N ILE A 528 -24.15 16.96 -20.16
CA ILE A 528 -23.85 15.63 -20.71
C ILE A 528 -24.24 15.60 -22.20
N ALA A 529 -23.42 16.23 -23.03
CA ALA A 529 -23.64 16.28 -24.48
C ALA A 529 -23.50 14.88 -25.16
N GLU A 530 -24.42 14.56 -26.07
CA GLU A 530 -24.27 13.39 -26.96
C GLU A 530 -23.11 13.60 -27.95
N PRO A 531 -22.40 12.52 -28.35
CA PRO A 531 -21.31 12.61 -29.31
C PRO A 531 -21.85 12.91 -30.72
N SER A 532 -21.36 13.98 -31.33
CA SER A 532 -21.53 14.23 -32.76
C SER A 532 -20.91 13.11 -33.60
N GLY A 533 -21.52 12.82 -34.75
CA GLY A 533 -21.32 11.57 -35.47
C GLY A 533 -19.96 11.40 -36.17
N ALA A 534 -19.50 10.15 -36.19
CA ALA A 534 -18.39 9.58 -36.96
C ALA A 534 -16.94 9.94 -36.53
N ALA A 535 -16.08 8.92 -36.65
CA ALA A 535 -14.63 9.01 -36.71
C ALA A 535 -13.83 9.48 -35.46
N ASP A 536 -14.19 9.05 -34.24
CA ASP A 536 -13.15 8.79 -33.22
C ASP A 536 -13.57 7.77 -32.13
N CYS A 537 -12.79 6.70 -31.95
CA CYS A 537 -13.14 5.61 -31.04
C CYS A 537 -12.63 5.88 -29.61
N ARG A 538 -13.35 6.70 -28.83
CA ARG A 538 -12.96 7.08 -27.46
C ARG A 538 -14.06 6.80 -26.42
N CYS A 539 -13.89 5.73 -25.64
CA CYS A 539 -14.74 5.47 -24.48
C CYS A 539 -14.54 6.57 -23.41
N ARG A 540 -15.60 7.33 -23.11
CA ARG A 540 -15.66 8.28 -21.99
C ARG A 540 -16.54 7.73 -20.84
N PRO A 541 -16.43 8.27 -19.61
CA PRO A 541 -17.52 8.15 -18.64
C PRO A 541 -18.86 8.55 -19.29
N TRP A 542 -19.95 7.88 -18.92
CA TRP A 542 -21.31 8.06 -19.47
C TRP A 542 -21.53 7.65 -20.94
N THR A 543 -20.59 6.92 -21.57
CA THR A 543 -20.85 6.34 -22.91
C THR A 543 -21.84 5.17 -22.83
N ALA A 544 -22.93 5.21 -23.60
CA ALA A 544 -23.91 4.12 -23.67
C ALA A 544 -23.37 2.87 -24.38
N TRP A 545 -23.80 1.68 -23.94
CA TRP A 545 -23.26 0.38 -24.37
C TRP A 545 -23.35 0.13 -25.90
N ARG A 546 -24.33 0.73 -26.60
CA ARG A 546 -24.47 0.54 -28.07
C ARG A 546 -23.26 0.98 -28.89
N ASN A 547 -22.38 1.83 -28.37
CA ASN A 547 -21.16 2.29 -29.06
C ASN A 547 -19.88 1.54 -28.62
N HIS A 548 -19.99 0.42 -27.88
CA HIS A 548 -18.84 -0.24 -27.25
C HIS A 548 -18.12 -1.25 -28.17
N GLN A 549 -17.64 -0.81 -29.34
CA GLN A 549 -16.77 -1.62 -30.20
C GLN A 549 -15.29 -1.43 -29.84
N CYS A 550 -14.71 -2.42 -29.17
CA CYS A 550 -13.27 -2.47 -28.89
C CYS A 550 -12.54 -3.38 -29.88
N GLU A 551 -12.62 -3.08 -31.18
CA GLU A 551 -11.69 -3.65 -32.14
C GLU A 551 -10.32 -2.97 -32.01
N LEU A 552 -9.26 -3.77 -31.93
CA LEU A 552 -7.89 -3.27 -31.93
C LEU A 552 -7.55 -2.78 -33.35
N PRO A 553 -7.04 -1.55 -33.52
CA PRO A 553 -6.59 -1.09 -34.84
C PRO A 553 -5.53 -2.04 -35.41
N ASN A 554 -5.83 -2.68 -36.53
CA ASN A 554 -4.89 -3.54 -37.24
C ASN A 554 -3.72 -2.68 -37.74
N PRO A 555 -2.47 -2.90 -37.28
CA PRO A 555 -1.35 -1.99 -37.60
C PRO A 555 -0.84 -2.11 -39.05
N ALA A 556 -1.44 -2.98 -39.87
CA ALA A 556 -1.03 -3.26 -41.24
C ALA A 556 -2.00 -2.68 -42.28
N LEU A 557 -2.11 -1.34 -42.38
CA LEU A 557 -2.58 -0.62 -43.59
C LEU A 557 -2.39 0.92 -43.47
N THR A 558 -1.14 1.40 -43.44
CA THR A 558 -0.85 2.87 -43.49
C THR A 558 0.51 3.18 -44.11
N LEU A 559 0.79 2.64 -45.31
CA LEU A 559 1.97 2.99 -46.11
C LEU A 559 1.56 3.28 -47.57
N THR A 560 1.11 4.50 -47.80
CA THR A 560 1.04 5.10 -49.15
C THR A 560 1.47 6.57 -49.03
N PRO A 561 2.64 6.98 -49.55
CA PRO A 561 3.08 8.36 -49.47
C PRO A 561 2.32 9.24 -50.46
N THR A 562 1.95 10.44 -50.02
CA THR A 562 1.37 11.46 -50.89
C THR A 562 2.38 11.97 -51.91
N ARG A 563 1.95 12.13 -53.16
CA ARG A 563 2.64 12.95 -54.17
C ARG A 563 1.78 14.17 -54.51
N GLY A 564 2.46 15.24 -54.92
CA GLY A 564 1.85 16.54 -55.23
C GLY A 564 1.02 16.56 -56.52
N PRO A 565 0.35 17.69 -56.81
CA PRO A 565 -0.72 17.77 -57.80
C PRO A 565 -0.22 17.92 -59.24
N VAL A 566 -0.98 17.32 -60.17
CA VAL A 566 -1.07 17.69 -61.59
C VAL A 566 -2.57 17.69 -61.95
N SER A 567 -2.93 18.39 -63.02
CA SER A 567 -4.27 18.83 -63.38
C SER A 567 -5.12 17.84 -64.21
N ASP A 568 -6.33 18.32 -64.54
CA ASP A 568 -7.10 18.05 -65.76
C ASP A 568 -8.28 17.06 -65.76
N THR A 569 -9.47 17.70 -65.76
CA THR A 569 -10.68 17.44 -66.57
C THR A 569 -11.59 16.21 -66.41
N GLU A 570 -12.88 16.56 -66.33
CA GLU A 570 -14.03 16.01 -67.06
C GLU A 570 -14.84 14.78 -66.57
N THR A 571 -16.03 15.12 -66.06
CA THR A 571 -17.37 14.55 -66.40
C THR A 571 -17.78 13.14 -65.95
N SER A 572 -19.04 13.08 -65.47
CA SER A 572 -20.04 12.00 -65.56
C SER A 572 -19.65 10.52 -65.36
N GLY A 573 -20.44 9.69 -64.67
CA GLY A 573 -21.69 9.99 -63.99
C GLY A 573 -22.45 8.74 -63.53
N ALA A 574 -23.42 9.00 -62.64
CA ALA A 574 -24.77 8.43 -62.60
C ALA A 574 -25.01 6.90 -62.58
N SER A 575 -25.84 6.50 -61.60
CA SER A 575 -26.50 5.20 -61.44
C SER A 575 -25.60 3.98 -61.12
N GLY A 576 -26.09 2.95 -60.41
CA GLY A 576 -27.39 2.88 -59.73
C GLY A 576 -27.67 1.55 -59.00
N SER A 577 -28.58 1.63 -58.03
CA SER A 577 -29.47 0.57 -57.53
C SER A 577 -28.93 -0.87 -57.33
N ALA A 578 -28.78 -1.23 -56.05
CA ALA A 578 -29.44 -2.36 -55.35
C ALA A 578 -29.31 -3.82 -55.89
N GLY A 579 -29.11 -4.77 -54.97
CA GLY A 579 -29.17 -6.21 -55.29
C GLY A 579 -28.99 -7.15 -54.10
N THR A 580 -30.11 -7.50 -53.46
CA THR A 580 -30.33 -8.70 -52.63
C THR A 580 -29.90 -10.01 -53.35
N SER A 581 -29.59 -11.15 -52.70
CA SER A 581 -29.37 -11.51 -51.27
C SER A 581 -29.05 -13.03 -51.13
N VAL A 582 -29.00 -13.55 -49.89
CA VAL A 582 -29.28 -14.97 -49.53
C VAL A 582 -28.28 -16.05 -50.02
N ALA A 583 -27.19 -16.17 -49.26
CA ALA A 583 -26.91 -17.27 -48.33
C ALA A 583 -26.64 -18.74 -48.76
N ARG A 584 -25.78 -19.34 -47.90
CA ARG A 584 -25.82 -20.69 -47.29
C ARG A 584 -25.05 -21.86 -47.94
N SER A 585 -24.49 -22.65 -47.02
CA SER A 585 -24.08 -24.07 -47.09
C SER A 585 -22.81 -24.45 -47.86
N ALA A 586 -22.03 -25.47 -47.48
CA ALA A 586 -21.87 -26.13 -46.16
C ALA A 586 -20.70 -27.17 -46.16
N LEU A 587 -20.19 -27.50 -44.96
CA LEU A 587 -19.56 -28.79 -44.57
C LEU A 587 -18.20 -29.21 -45.20
N GLY A 588 -17.54 -30.20 -44.56
CA GLY A 588 -16.26 -30.83 -44.97
C GLY A 588 -15.01 -30.07 -44.53
N ALA A 589 -14.39 -30.24 -43.34
CA ALA A 589 -14.34 -31.31 -42.33
C ALA A 589 -13.32 -32.46 -42.59
N SER A 590 -12.19 -32.37 -41.86
CA SER A 590 -11.23 -33.43 -41.48
C SER A 590 -10.37 -34.14 -42.55
N GLY A 591 -9.13 -34.46 -42.17
CA GLY A 591 -8.18 -35.32 -42.91
C GLY A 591 -6.73 -35.07 -42.47
N ALA A 592 -6.07 -36.07 -41.87
CA ALA A 592 -4.70 -35.95 -41.36
C ALA A 592 -3.93 -37.27 -41.49
N SER A 593 -2.62 -37.23 -41.85
CA SER A 593 -1.61 -38.25 -41.49
C SER A 593 -0.23 -38.00 -42.12
N GLY A 594 0.84 -38.37 -41.40
CA GLY A 594 1.76 -39.42 -41.90
C GLY A 594 2.91 -39.08 -42.86
N GLU A 595 3.99 -38.48 -42.34
CA GLU A 595 5.34 -39.10 -42.26
C GLU A 595 5.91 -39.95 -43.45
N LYS A 596 7.03 -39.50 -44.07
CA LYS A 596 8.35 -40.22 -44.25
C LYS A 596 9.19 -39.74 -45.46
N GLY A 597 10.52 -39.83 -45.36
CA GLY A 597 11.46 -39.91 -46.51
C GLY A 597 12.64 -38.91 -46.54
N GLY A 598 13.88 -39.42 -46.68
CA GLY A 598 15.09 -38.71 -47.13
C GLY A 598 15.59 -39.30 -48.47
N PRO A 599 16.89 -39.23 -48.87
CA PRO A 599 18.10 -38.82 -48.11
C PRO A 599 19.15 -37.97 -48.91
N ASP A 600 20.37 -37.83 -48.33
CA ASP A 600 21.69 -37.54 -48.97
C ASP A 600 21.94 -36.17 -49.66
N GLN A 601 23.17 -35.63 -49.87
CA GLN A 601 24.59 -36.08 -49.74
C GLN A 601 25.43 -34.90 -49.12
N ALA A 602 26.36 -35.08 -48.15
CA ALA A 602 27.78 -35.47 -48.23
C ALA A 602 28.81 -34.37 -48.66
N GLY A 603 29.86 -34.13 -47.84
CA GLY A 603 31.01 -33.26 -48.18
C GLY A 603 31.95 -32.90 -47.01
N ARG A 604 33.27 -33.10 -47.19
CA ARG A 604 34.44 -32.76 -46.33
C ARG A 604 35.62 -32.40 -47.30
N PRO A 605 36.85 -31.92 -46.90
CA PRO A 605 37.55 -32.15 -45.63
C PRO A 605 38.49 -30.99 -45.11
N ASP A 606 39.31 -31.33 -44.10
CA ASP A 606 40.69 -30.86 -43.78
C ASP A 606 41.07 -29.40 -43.41
N GLY A 607 42.27 -29.29 -42.81
CA GLY A 607 43.02 -28.07 -42.44
C GLY A 607 44.41 -28.45 -41.88
N PRO A 608 45.32 -27.49 -41.55
CA PRO A 608 46.60 -27.83 -40.89
C PRO A 608 47.00 -26.95 -39.67
N ALA A 609 48.13 -27.31 -39.06
CA ALA A 609 48.84 -26.60 -37.97
C ALA A 609 49.57 -25.31 -38.46
N GLY A 610 50.25 -24.48 -37.64
CA GLY A 610 50.41 -24.40 -36.18
C GLY A 610 51.82 -23.95 -35.72
N SER A 611 51.89 -22.90 -34.90
CA SER A 611 53.10 -22.33 -34.24
C SER A 611 52.65 -21.22 -33.26
N GLY A 612 53.40 -20.69 -32.28
CA GLY A 612 54.77 -20.94 -31.78
C GLY A 612 55.00 -20.19 -30.45
N ARG A 613 56.09 -20.47 -29.72
CA ARG A 613 56.41 -19.90 -28.37
C ARG A 613 57.32 -18.66 -28.50
N PRO A 614 57.41 -17.75 -27.50
CA PRO A 614 58.38 -17.91 -26.40
C PRO A 614 57.84 -17.45 -25.02
N ALA A 615 58.71 -17.19 -24.03
CA ALA A 615 58.33 -16.89 -22.63
C ALA A 615 59.37 -16.02 -21.87
N GLY A 616 58.94 -15.43 -20.73
CA GLY A 616 59.79 -14.79 -19.71
C GLY A 616 59.89 -13.26 -19.77
N PRO A 617 60.51 -12.58 -18.78
CA PRO A 617 61.16 -13.12 -17.57
C PRO A 617 60.49 -12.67 -16.25
N SER A 618 61.18 -12.85 -15.12
CA SER A 618 60.69 -12.69 -13.73
C SER A 618 61.55 -11.76 -12.86
N GLY A 619 60.94 -11.14 -11.85
CA GLY A 619 61.62 -10.60 -10.65
C GLY A 619 60.72 -9.67 -9.82
N SER A 620 61.05 -9.25 -8.60
CA SER A 620 61.90 -9.86 -7.55
C SER A 620 61.99 -8.92 -6.32
N ALA A 621 61.57 -9.39 -5.14
CA ALA A 621 61.95 -8.94 -3.77
C ALA A 621 61.86 -7.45 -3.32
N GLY A 622 61.63 -7.25 -2.02
CA GLY A 622 61.75 -5.98 -1.28
C GLY A 622 60.47 -5.65 -0.48
N SER A 623 60.34 -5.66 0.85
CA SER A 623 61.20 -5.44 2.05
C SER A 623 61.01 -4.07 2.69
N GLY A 624 60.47 -4.01 3.92
CA GLY A 624 60.40 -2.79 4.75
C GLY A 624 59.11 -2.68 5.59
N GLY A 625 59.27 -2.42 6.89
CA GLY A 625 58.21 -1.94 7.80
C GLY A 625 58.57 -0.53 8.31
N PRO A 626 58.26 -0.13 9.58
CA PRO A 626 57.48 -0.86 10.59
C PRO A 626 56.49 0.01 11.42
N SER A 627 55.81 -0.63 12.39
CA SER A 627 55.33 -0.15 13.70
C SER A 627 55.05 1.35 14.01
N GLY A 628 53.90 1.62 14.64
CA GLY A 628 53.66 2.81 15.47
C GLY A 628 52.67 2.53 16.63
N SER A 629 53.10 2.77 17.86
CA SER A 629 52.30 2.75 19.12
C SER A 629 52.21 4.20 19.69
N ALA A 630 51.61 4.58 20.84
CA ALA A 630 51.05 3.87 22.00
C ALA A 630 50.07 4.79 22.78
N GLY A 631 49.46 4.27 23.87
CA GLY A 631 49.08 5.06 25.06
C GLY A 631 47.59 5.43 25.29
N SER A 632 47.15 5.86 26.49
CA SER A 632 47.09 5.17 27.82
C SER A 632 46.70 6.14 28.96
N GLY A 633 45.70 5.82 29.81
CA GLY A 633 45.25 6.61 31.00
C GLY A 633 44.34 7.82 30.66
N GLY A 634 43.46 8.38 31.53
CA GLY A 634 43.06 8.10 32.93
C GLY A 634 43.58 9.13 33.96
N PRO A 635 42.94 9.39 35.13
CA PRO A 635 41.57 9.08 35.62
C PRO A 635 40.85 10.19 36.50
N SER A 636 39.60 9.91 36.93
CA SER A 636 38.93 10.25 38.24
C SER A 636 38.79 11.67 38.87
N GLY A 637 37.56 11.97 39.37
CA GLY A 637 37.26 12.82 40.56
C GLY A 637 36.81 14.29 40.32
N SER A 638 36.06 14.99 41.20
CA SER A 638 35.15 14.60 42.32
C SER A 638 34.32 15.82 42.84
N SER A 639 33.19 15.56 43.54
CA SER A 639 32.45 16.44 44.52
C SER A 639 31.83 17.79 44.08
N GLY A 640 30.60 18.07 44.59
CA GLY A 640 29.89 19.37 44.54
C GLY A 640 29.99 20.16 45.86
N PRO A 641 28.99 20.98 46.30
CA PRO A 641 27.56 21.07 45.92
C PRO A 641 27.28 22.34 45.03
N SER A 642 26.19 23.13 45.00
CA SER A 642 25.00 23.39 45.85
C SER A 642 23.78 23.97 45.08
N GLU A 643 22.66 24.16 45.78
CA GLU A 643 21.36 24.75 45.34
C GLU A 643 21.11 26.14 46.03
N PRO A 644 20.05 26.95 45.71
CA PRO A 644 18.82 26.62 44.96
C PRO A 644 18.26 27.61 43.91
N GLY A 645 17.46 27.06 42.98
CA GLY A 645 16.09 27.54 42.68
C GLY A 645 15.83 28.79 41.83
N SER A 646 15.51 28.59 40.54
CA SER A 646 14.53 29.41 39.80
C SER A 646 13.88 28.62 38.66
N SER A 647 12.70 29.04 38.18
CA SER A 647 11.83 28.24 37.31
C SER A 647 11.80 28.69 35.85
N HIS A 648 12.15 27.80 34.92
CA HIS A 648 11.96 27.98 33.47
C HIS A 648 11.31 26.75 32.82
N GLY A 649 10.52 26.98 31.76
CA GLY A 649 9.74 25.94 31.08
C GLY A 649 10.55 24.99 30.20
N PRO A 650 9.96 23.85 29.77
CA PRO A 650 10.67 22.83 29.03
C PRO A 650 10.97 23.25 27.58
N ALA A 651 12.25 23.52 27.28
CA ALA A 651 12.72 23.72 25.92
C ALA A 651 12.51 22.46 25.06
N GLY A 652 11.99 22.63 23.83
CA GLY A 652 11.66 21.53 22.94
C GLY A 652 12.89 20.68 22.56
N SER A 653 12.83 19.38 22.85
CA SER A 653 13.94 18.46 22.58
C SER A 653 14.16 18.25 21.07
N ARG A 654 15.24 18.80 20.53
CA ARG A 654 15.71 18.47 19.17
C ARG A 654 16.09 16.99 19.11
N GLY A 655 15.28 16.19 18.40
CA GLY A 655 15.57 14.79 18.15
C GLY A 655 16.83 14.61 17.29
N PRO A 656 17.51 13.43 17.33
CA PRO A 656 18.70 13.19 16.54
C PRO A 656 18.43 13.28 15.04
N LEU A 657 19.32 13.95 14.29
CA LEU A 657 19.22 14.01 12.82
C LEU A 657 19.31 12.60 12.21
N ALA A 658 18.33 12.26 11.36
CA ALA A 658 18.40 11.05 10.55
C ALA A 658 19.44 11.23 9.42
N PRO A 659 20.24 10.19 9.07
CA PRO A 659 21.23 10.28 8.02
C PRO A 659 20.58 10.41 6.63
N ALA A 660 21.16 11.24 5.77
CA ALA A 660 20.56 11.78 4.53
C ALA A 660 20.34 10.78 3.36
N GLY A 661 20.27 9.47 3.62
CA GLY A 661 20.15 8.42 2.58
C GLY A 661 18.72 8.08 2.13
N SER A 662 17.69 8.77 2.63
CA SER A 662 16.28 8.37 2.48
C SER A 662 15.54 8.97 1.27
N SER A 663 15.86 10.20 0.87
CA SER A 663 15.03 11.05 0.01
C SER A 663 14.73 10.46 -1.38
N GLY A 664 15.74 9.92 -2.07
CA GLY A 664 15.58 9.37 -3.42
C GLY A 664 14.60 8.18 -3.50
N HIS A 665 14.43 7.43 -2.41
CA HIS A 665 13.49 6.31 -2.35
C HIS A 665 12.05 6.72 -2.04
N GLU A 666 11.82 7.96 -1.60
CA GLU A 666 10.47 8.52 -1.43
C GLU A 666 9.96 9.09 -2.76
N LEU A 667 10.77 9.91 -3.45
CA LEU A 667 10.48 10.44 -4.78
C LEU A 667 10.14 9.31 -5.78
N ALA A 668 10.95 8.24 -5.81
CA ALA A 668 10.71 7.10 -6.68
C ALA A 668 9.39 6.36 -6.38
N ARG A 669 8.94 6.34 -5.11
CA ARG A 669 7.63 5.77 -4.72
C ARG A 669 6.48 6.69 -5.15
N GLY A 670 6.61 8.00 -4.98
CA GLY A 670 5.65 8.99 -5.43
C GLY A 670 5.43 8.94 -6.95
N ILE A 671 6.52 9.00 -7.73
CA ILE A 671 6.48 8.88 -9.20
C ILE A 671 5.87 7.53 -9.63
N SER A 672 6.23 6.43 -8.96
CA SER A 672 5.65 5.10 -9.24
C SER A 672 4.14 5.03 -8.94
N ALA A 673 3.66 5.76 -7.94
CA ALA A 673 2.23 5.86 -7.64
C ALA A 673 1.50 6.72 -8.69
N PHE A 674 2.05 7.89 -9.03
CA PHE A 674 1.54 8.75 -10.11
C PHE A 674 1.41 7.97 -11.42
N GLN A 675 2.48 7.31 -11.89
CA GLN A 675 2.50 6.61 -13.17
C GLN A 675 1.48 5.46 -13.28
N ARG A 676 1.07 4.86 -12.16
CA ARG A 676 0.09 3.74 -12.13
C ARG A 676 -1.34 4.20 -11.88
N ASN A 677 -1.54 5.22 -11.04
CA ASN A 677 -2.87 5.59 -10.54
C ASN A 677 -3.39 6.88 -11.15
N THR A 678 -2.53 7.90 -11.28
CA THR A 678 -2.94 9.26 -11.67
C THR A 678 -2.68 9.51 -13.16
N ALA A 679 -1.52 9.11 -13.67
CA ALA A 679 -1.12 9.31 -15.05
C ALA A 679 -2.12 8.72 -16.08
N PRO A 680 -2.73 7.53 -15.90
CA PRO A 680 -3.76 7.06 -16.83
C PRO A 680 -4.98 7.99 -16.93
N ILE A 681 -5.30 8.73 -15.86
CA ILE A 681 -6.41 9.67 -15.78
C ILE A 681 -6.01 11.02 -16.41
N VAL A 682 -4.87 11.59 -15.99
CA VAL A 682 -4.46 12.95 -16.40
C VAL A 682 -3.69 13.02 -17.73
N ARG A 683 -3.27 11.89 -18.32
CA ARG A 683 -2.47 11.87 -19.55
C ARG A 683 -3.16 12.54 -20.74
N GLY A 684 -4.49 12.44 -20.85
CA GLY A 684 -5.24 13.13 -21.90
C GLY A 684 -5.07 14.65 -21.80
N GLU A 685 -5.22 15.18 -20.58
CA GLU A 685 -5.14 16.62 -20.31
C GLU A 685 -3.71 17.16 -20.36
N LEU A 686 -2.73 16.44 -19.79
CA LEU A 686 -1.32 16.82 -19.91
C LEU A 686 -0.83 16.76 -21.36
N ALA A 687 -1.33 15.83 -22.18
CA ALA A 687 -1.05 15.81 -23.61
C ALA A 687 -1.77 16.93 -24.38
N ARG A 688 -2.88 17.45 -23.86
CA ARG A 688 -3.60 18.62 -24.39
C ARG A 688 -2.78 19.89 -24.18
N LEU A 689 -2.46 20.19 -22.92
CA LEU A 689 -1.64 21.33 -22.50
C LEU A 689 -0.23 21.32 -23.12
N ALA A 690 0.35 20.13 -23.35
CA ALA A 690 1.64 20.01 -24.05
C ALA A 690 1.60 20.36 -25.56
N ARG A 691 0.42 20.56 -26.15
CA ARG A 691 0.25 21.08 -27.53
C ARG A 691 -0.34 22.49 -27.56
N GLU A 692 -1.32 22.75 -26.70
CA GLU A 692 -2.11 23.99 -26.67
C GLU A 692 -1.49 25.07 -25.78
N GLY A 693 -0.50 24.72 -24.94
CA GLY A 693 0.14 25.61 -23.97
C GLY A 693 -0.60 25.64 -22.62
N GLN A 694 -0.21 26.58 -21.77
CA GLN A 694 -0.92 26.92 -20.54
C GLN A 694 -1.66 28.25 -20.73
N GLN A 695 -2.89 28.33 -20.22
CA GLN A 695 -3.70 29.56 -20.20
C GLN A 695 -4.30 29.74 -18.79
N PRO A 696 -3.45 29.94 -17.76
CA PRO A 696 -3.91 30.05 -16.38
C PRO A 696 -4.71 31.34 -16.19
N ALA A 697 -5.80 31.26 -15.44
CA ALA A 697 -6.64 32.44 -15.17
C ALA A 697 -5.97 33.43 -14.18
N GLN A 698 -5.00 32.95 -13.38
CA GLN A 698 -4.54 33.60 -12.16
C GLN A 698 -3.07 33.26 -11.84
N LEU A 699 -2.32 34.24 -11.34
CA LEU A 699 -1.03 34.02 -10.66
C LEU A 699 -1.28 33.84 -9.16
N PHE A 700 -0.86 32.70 -8.61
CA PHE A 700 -0.97 32.39 -7.19
C PHE A 700 0.42 32.41 -6.53
N LEU A 701 0.70 33.44 -5.73
CA LEU A 701 1.98 33.65 -5.04
C LEU A 701 1.84 33.25 -3.57
N THR A 702 2.60 32.25 -3.12
CA THR A 702 2.47 31.71 -1.78
C THR A 702 3.78 31.14 -1.20
N CYS A 703 3.70 30.61 0.02
CA CYS A 703 4.84 30.10 0.75
C CYS A 703 5.33 28.75 0.20
N ALA A 704 6.64 28.49 0.33
CA ALA A 704 7.29 27.21 0.07
C ALA A 704 7.00 26.14 1.15
N ASP A 705 6.19 26.45 2.18
CA ASP A 705 5.80 25.50 3.23
C ASP A 705 5.11 24.25 2.66
N SER A 706 5.63 23.07 2.98
CA SER A 706 5.14 21.78 2.47
C SER A 706 3.66 21.47 2.77
N ARG A 707 3.05 22.16 3.75
CA ARG A 707 1.63 22.02 4.12
C ARG A 707 0.70 22.82 3.21
N VAL A 708 1.20 23.85 2.53
CA VAL A 708 0.43 24.68 1.60
C VAL A 708 0.46 24.02 0.22
N VAL A 709 -0.70 23.57 -0.26
CA VAL A 709 -0.86 22.88 -1.55
C VAL A 709 -1.94 23.62 -2.35
N THR A 710 -1.52 24.53 -3.23
CA THR A 710 -2.40 25.51 -3.89
C THR A 710 -3.57 24.86 -4.62
N SER A 711 -3.32 23.86 -5.46
CA SER A 711 -4.36 23.11 -6.19
C SER A 711 -5.32 22.31 -5.31
N MET A 712 -4.95 22.01 -4.06
CA MET A 712 -5.88 21.41 -3.09
C MET A 712 -6.77 22.48 -2.44
N ILE A 713 -6.19 23.65 -2.13
CA ILE A 713 -6.90 24.77 -1.47
C ILE A 713 -7.89 25.44 -2.44
N THR A 714 -7.53 25.54 -3.72
CA THR A 714 -8.33 26.18 -4.80
C THR A 714 -9.14 25.18 -5.63
N SER A 715 -8.98 23.87 -5.41
CA SER A 715 -9.50 22.78 -6.26
C SER A 715 -9.07 22.83 -7.74
N SER A 716 -8.05 23.60 -8.10
CA SER A 716 -7.57 23.78 -9.47
C SER A 716 -6.87 22.55 -10.06
N GLY A 717 -7.10 22.32 -11.36
CA GLY A 717 -6.45 21.30 -12.19
C GLY A 717 -5.09 21.74 -12.77
N PRO A 718 -4.48 20.89 -13.62
CA PRO A 718 -3.26 21.24 -14.35
C PRO A 718 -3.53 22.35 -15.36
N GLY A 719 -2.75 23.43 -15.33
CA GLY A 719 -2.84 24.55 -16.28
C GLY A 719 -3.68 25.74 -15.81
N ASP A 720 -4.56 25.57 -14.82
CA ASP A 720 -5.50 26.61 -14.35
C ASP A 720 -4.81 27.77 -13.60
N LEU A 721 -3.72 27.48 -12.89
CA LEU A 721 -2.96 28.45 -12.08
C LEU A 721 -1.49 28.50 -12.49
N PHE A 722 -0.95 29.71 -12.62
CA PHE A 722 0.50 29.94 -12.60
C PHE A 722 0.92 30.14 -11.16
N VAL A 723 1.87 29.36 -10.62
CA VAL A 723 2.13 29.32 -9.17
C VAL A 723 3.58 29.67 -8.83
N VAL A 724 3.77 30.75 -8.07
CA VAL A 724 5.06 31.14 -7.50
C VAL A 724 5.11 30.71 -6.04
N ARG A 725 6.13 29.91 -5.67
CA ARG A 725 6.32 29.42 -4.30
C ARG A 725 7.69 29.82 -3.77
N ASN A 726 7.73 30.77 -2.84
CA ASN A 726 8.96 31.27 -2.23
C ASN A 726 8.87 31.28 -0.69
N VAL A 727 9.97 31.58 0.01
CA VAL A 727 9.99 31.52 1.48
C VAL A 727 9.27 32.74 2.05
N GLY A 728 8.08 32.55 2.63
CA GLY A 728 7.31 33.64 3.25
C GLY A 728 6.43 34.46 2.31
N ASN A 729 6.13 33.96 1.10
CA ASN A 729 5.25 34.60 0.12
C ASN A 729 5.63 36.07 -0.22
N LEU A 730 6.92 36.37 -0.23
CA LEU A 730 7.47 37.71 -0.40
C LEU A 730 7.54 38.13 -1.88
N VAL A 731 7.38 39.42 -2.13
CA VAL A 731 7.51 40.10 -3.42
C VAL A 731 8.60 41.16 -3.26
N PRO A 732 9.77 41.01 -3.89
CA PRO A 732 10.79 42.06 -3.92
C PRO A 732 10.23 43.35 -4.54
N LEU A 733 10.67 44.51 -4.05
CA LEU A 733 10.42 45.78 -4.72
C LEU A 733 11.26 45.86 -6.01
N PRO A 734 10.71 46.43 -7.11
CA PRO A 734 11.46 46.59 -8.35
C PRO A 734 12.63 47.56 -8.16
N GLY A 735 13.79 47.21 -8.71
CA GLY A 735 15.01 48.02 -8.64
C GLY A 735 15.96 47.73 -7.46
N GLU A 736 15.56 46.96 -6.45
CA GLU A 736 16.42 46.63 -5.29
C GLU A 736 17.46 45.52 -5.55
N GLU A 737 18.44 45.84 -6.40
CA GLU A 737 19.59 45.02 -6.80
C GLU A 737 19.27 43.74 -7.61
N SER A 738 20.09 43.48 -8.65
CA SER A 738 19.96 42.38 -9.64
C SER A 738 20.27 40.97 -9.09
N GLY A 739 19.73 40.64 -7.92
CA GLY A 739 19.98 39.37 -7.22
C GLY A 739 18.76 38.46 -7.07
N ASP A 740 17.55 39.03 -7.02
CA ASP A 740 16.31 38.34 -6.62
C ASP A 740 15.24 38.31 -7.75
N ASP A 741 15.65 38.58 -9.00
CA ASP A 741 14.80 38.85 -10.18
C ASP A 741 13.78 37.74 -10.54
N SER A 742 13.93 36.52 -9.99
CA SER A 742 13.06 35.37 -10.28
C SER A 742 11.58 35.57 -9.91
N VAL A 743 11.25 36.51 -9.02
CA VAL A 743 9.84 36.85 -8.71
C VAL A 743 9.32 37.94 -9.65
N ALA A 744 10.11 38.96 -9.93
CA ALA A 744 9.75 40.02 -10.89
C ALA A 744 9.50 39.44 -12.29
N ALA A 745 10.41 38.59 -12.79
CA ALA A 745 10.26 37.91 -14.08
C ALA A 745 9.04 36.97 -14.13
N ALA A 746 8.64 36.37 -12.99
CA ALA A 746 7.44 35.54 -12.92
C ALA A 746 6.15 36.38 -12.91
N ILE A 747 6.17 37.58 -12.31
CA ILE A 747 5.07 38.55 -12.35
C ILE A 747 4.91 39.09 -13.78
N GLU A 748 5.98 39.55 -14.41
CA GLU A 748 6.00 40.02 -15.79
C GLU A 748 5.51 38.94 -16.77
N TYR A 749 6.04 37.71 -16.66
CA TYR A 749 5.59 36.61 -17.50
C TYR A 749 4.10 36.27 -17.31
N ALA A 750 3.58 36.35 -16.09
CA ALA A 750 2.16 36.12 -15.82
C ALA A 750 1.26 37.19 -16.45
N VAL A 751 1.60 38.47 -16.28
CA VAL A 751 0.75 39.61 -16.71
C VAL A 751 0.89 39.92 -18.20
N ASP A 752 2.11 39.88 -18.74
CA ASP A 752 2.37 40.30 -20.12
C ASP A 752 2.48 39.16 -21.13
N VAL A 753 2.83 37.95 -20.72
CA VAL A 753 2.90 36.79 -21.63
C VAL A 753 1.71 35.83 -21.46
N LEU A 754 1.34 35.47 -20.23
CA LEU A 754 0.21 34.56 -19.97
C LEU A 754 -1.15 35.25 -19.88
N LYS A 755 -1.18 36.58 -19.71
CA LYS A 755 -2.39 37.40 -19.59
C LYS A 755 -3.35 36.87 -18.51
N VAL A 756 -2.81 36.58 -17.31
CA VAL A 756 -3.62 36.25 -16.12
C VAL A 756 -4.54 37.42 -15.77
N ARG A 757 -5.77 37.13 -15.32
CA ARG A 757 -6.78 38.14 -14.95
C ARG A 757 -6.73 38.53 -13.48
N SER A 758 -6.06 37.76 -12.63
CA SER A 758 -5.80 38.18 -11.25
C SER A 758 -4.49 37.64 -10.67
N ILE A 759 -4.01 38.30 -9.61
CA ILE A 759 -2.92 37.83 -8.76
C ILE A 759 -3.45 37.64 -7.34
N THR A 760 -3.06 36.53 -6.69
CA THR A 760 -3.34 36.31 -5.27
C THR A 760 -2.08 36.08 -4.47
N VAL A 761 -1.92 36.87 -3.40
CA VAL A 761 -0.90 36.66 -2.38
C VAL A 761 -1.51 35.85 -1.24
N CYS A 762 -1.04 34.63 -1.02
CA CYS A 762 -1.55 33.74 0.01
C CYS A 762 -0.53 33.49 1.13
N GLY A 763 -0.80 34.11 2.29
CA GLY A 763 -0.15 33.79 3.57
C GLY A 763 -0.82 32.62 4.28
N HIS A 764 -0.21 32.11 5.36
CA HIS A 764 -0.75 30.96 6.08
C HIS A 764 -0.34 30.91 7.57
N SER A 765 -1.08 30.13 8.37
CA SER A 765 -0.78 29.99 9.79
C SER A 765 0.47 29.18 10.10
N GLY A 766 1.17 29.58 11.18
CA GLY A 766 2.44 28.99 11.60
C GLY A 766 3.52 29.05 10.51
N CYS A 767 3.67 30.21 9.84
CA CYS A 767 4.66 30.41 8.79
C CYS A 767 6.08 30.54 9.36
N GLY A 768 6.91 29.51 9.15
CA GLY A 768 8.29 29.49 9.64
C GLY A 768 9.19 30.61 9.07
N ALA A 769 8.81 31.22 7.95
CA ALA A 769 9.50 32.40 7.41
C ALA A 769 9.21 33.67 8.22
N MET A 770 7.95 33.86 8.64
CA MET A 770 7.55 35.01 9.48
C MET A 770 8.06 34.83 10.92
N GLN A 771 8.08 33.60 11.44
CA GLN A 771 8.78 33.27 12.70
C GLN A 771 10.27 33.63 12.63
N ALA A 772 10.99 33.18 11.60
CA ALA A 772 12.42 33.48 11.44
C ALA A 772 12.72 34.97 11.19
N LEU A 773 11.73 35.75 10.74
CA LEU A 773 11.81 37.19 10.58
C LEU A 773 11.58 37.92 11.93
N LEU A 774 10.65 37.45 12.77
CA LEU A 774 10.48 37.93 14.15
C LEU A 774 11.70 37.62 15.02
N ASP A 775 12.26 36.41 14.90
CA ASP A 775 13.43 35.95 15.68
C ASP A 775 14.78 36.51 15.16
N SER A 776 14.77 37.47 14.23
CA SER A 776 15.99 37.92 13.52
C SER A 776 16.71 39.09 14.18
N GLU A 777 17.62 38.77 15.11
CA GLU A 777 18.57 39.72 15.70
C GLU A 777 19.31 40.60 14.66
N PRO A 778 19.35 41.94 14.86
CA PRO A 778 20.16 42.87 14.07
C PRO A 778 21.66 42.51 14.05
N GLY A 779 22.35 42.78 12.94
CA GLY A 779 23.79 42.57 12.82
C GLY A 779 24.27 41.11 12.65
N GLY A 780 23.39 40.11 12.76
CA GLY A 780 23.73 38.70 12.53
C GLY A 780 24.20 38.38 11.09
N ALA A 781 24.95 37.30 10.92
CA ALA A 781 25.59 36.93 9.65
C ALA A 781 24.64 36.89 8.43
N ARG A 782 25.07 37.50 7.31
CA ARG A 782 24.27 37.71 6.06
C ARG A 782 24.07 36.43 5.24
N THR A 783 23.37 35.43 5.79
CA THR A 783 22.95 34.21 5.07
C THR A 783 22.04 34.54 3.86
N PRO A 784 21.92 33.65 2.85
CA PRO A 784 20.95 33.83 1.77
C PRO A 784 19.51 33.99 2.29
N LEU A 785 19.14 33.24 3.33
CA LEU A 785 17.82 33.36 3.96
C LEU A 785 17.60 34.74 4.60
N LYS A 786 18.58 35.27 5.35
CA LYS A 786 18.47 36.63 5.92
C LYS A 786 18.43 37.72 4.83
N ARG A 787 19.09 37.51 3.68
CA ARG A 787 18.95 38.42 2.53
C ARG A 787 17.56 38.33 1.90
N TRP A 788 17.01 37.13 1.73
CA TRP A 788 15.66 36.96 1.19
C TRP A 788 14.57 37.54 2.12
N LEU A 789 14.67 37.31 3.43
CA LEU A 789 13.72 37.83 4.41
C LEU A 789 13.75 39.36 4.56
N ARG A 790 14.73 40.08 3.96
CA ARG A 790 14.74 41.55 3.93
C ARG A 790 13.46 42.13 3.33
N HIS A 791 12.91 41.45 2.32
CA HIS A 791 11.67 41.83 1.61
C HIS A 791 10.41 41.74 2.51
N GLY A 792 10.54 41.17 3.72
CA GLY A 792 9.53 41.19 4.76
C GLY A 792 9.71 42.27 5.83
N LEU A 793 10.85 42.99 5.89
CA LEU A 793 11.09 44.03 6.90
C LEU A 793 10.01 45.14 6.90
N PRO A 794 9.52 45.64 5.75
CA PRO A 794 8.39 46.58 5.74
C PRO A 794 7.09 46.02 6.37
N SER A 795 6.96 44.70 6.47
CA SER A 795 5.83 44.05 7.15
C SER A 795 5.99 44.04 8.68
N LEU A 796 7.22 43.95 9.18
CA LEU A 796 7.52 44.17 10.61
C LEU A 796 7.32 45.64 10.99
N GLU A 797 7.86 46.55 10.18
CA GLU A 797 7.72 48.00 10.38
C GLU A 797 6.24 48.41 10.40
N ARG A 798 5.43 47.92 9.45
CA ARG A 798 3.97 48.10 9.44
C ARG A 798 3.26 47.49 10.64
N MET A 799 3.76 46.39 11.21
CA MET A 799 3.16 45.76 12.39
C MET A 799 3.51 46.52 13.68
N ALA A 800 4.67 47.19 13.72
CA ALA A 800 5.10 48.05 14.83
C ALA A 800 4.59 49.50 14.73
N ASP A 801 3.97 49.88 13.62
CA ASP A 801 3.37 51.20 13.40
C ASP A 801 1.95 51.27 14.03
N ASP A 802 1.91 51.60 15.33
CA ASP A 802 0.66 51.79 16.11
C ASP A 802 -0.30 52.84 15.52
N SER A 803 0.11 53.63 14.50
CA SER A 803 -0.78 54.57 13.81
C SER A 803 -1.67 53.92 12.75
N ARG A 804 -1.45 52.63 12.42
CA ARG A 804 -2.19 51.90 11.38
C ARG A 804 -3.13 50.85 11.95
N ALA A 805 -4.27 50.66 11.29
CA ALA A 805 -5.15 49.53 11.56
C ALA A 805 -4.44 48.21 11.20
N TRP A 806 -4.29 47.30 12.16
CA TRP A 806 -3.72 45.98 11.92
C TRP A 806 -4.66 45.10 11.09
N ALA A 807 -4.08 44.41 10.10
CA ALA A 807 -4.78 43.44 9.27
C ALA A 807 -5.30 42.27 10.13
N LYS A 808 -6.59 41.96 10.06
CA LYS A 808 -7.30 41.14 11.06
C LYS A 808 -8.29 40.17 10.43
N LEU A 809 -8.52 39.03 11.09
CA LEU A 809 -9.50 38.03 10.63
C LEU A 809 -10.90 38.40 11.11
N ALA A 810 -11.90 38.25 10.24
CA ALA A 810 -13.27 38.57 10.60
C ALA A 810 -13.76 37.71 11.79
N GLY A 811 -14.30 38.37 12.82
CA GLY A 811 -14.84 37.72 14.00
C GLY A 811 -13.84 37.18 15.02
N ARG A 812 -12.51 37.30 14.82
CA ARG A 812 -11.51 36.95 15.86
C ARG A 812 -10.23 37.78 15.82
N ALA A 813 -9.60 37.95 16.97
CA ALA A 813 -8.22 38.43 17.05
C ALA A 813 -7.23 37.41 16.46
N SER A 814 -6.02 37.87 16.15
CA SER A 814 -4.86 37.02 15.88
C SER A 814 -4.47 36.23 17.14
N ALA A 815 -4.13 34.95 16.98
CA ALA A 815 -3.74 34.06 18.08
C ALA A 815 -2.35 34.37 18.65
N ASP A 816 -1.43 34.85 17.81
CA ASP A 816 -0.07 35.26 18.18
C ASP A 816 0.49 36.31 17.20
N ALA A 817 1.68 36.84 17.51
CA ALA A 817 2.37 37.82 16.68
C ALA A 817 2.84 37.26 15.31
N VAL A 818 2.94 35.93 15.16
CA VAL A 818 3.32 35.29 13.89
C VAL A 818 2.12 35.29 12.94
N GLU A 819 0.92 34.97 13.43
CA GLU A 819 -0.33 35.12 12.68
C GLU A 819 -0.58 36.59 12.30
N GLN A 820 -0.37 37.52 13.24
CA GLN A 820 -0.50 38.96 12.94
C GLN A 820 0.48 39.39 11.85
N LEU A 821 1.75 39.00 11.93
CA LEU A 821 2.73 39.31 10.88
C LEU A 821 2.39 38.64 9.54
N CYS A 822 1.82 37.43 9.55
CA CYS A 822 1.38 36.77 8.31
C CYS A 822 0.26 37.55 7.60
N LEU A 823 -0.71 38.09 8.35
CA LEU A 823 -1.80 38.91 7.82
C LEU A 823 -1.26 40.25 7.28
N THR A 824 -0.45 40.95 8.09
CA THR A 824 0.20 42.21 7.71
C THR A 824 1.10 42.06 6.48
N ASN A 825 1.84 40.95 6.39
CA ASN A 825 2.69 40.63 5.24
C ASN A 825 1.87 40.49 3.95
N VAL A 826 0.73 39.79 3.95
CA VAL A 826 -0.11 39.68 2.74
C VAL A 826 -0.50 41.07 2.22
N VAL A 827 -0.89 42.00 3.09
CA VAL A 827 -1.22 43.38 2.70
C VAL A 827 0.00 44.12 2.15
N GLN A 828 1.16 44.02 2.81
CA GLN A 828 2.41 44.66 2.36
C GLN A 828 2.88 44.14 0.98
N GLN A 829 2.83 42.82 0.74
CA GLN A 829 3.26 42.26 -0.55
C GLN A 829 2.27 42.58 -1.70
N LEU A 830 0.99 42.85 -1.41
CA LEU A 830 0.05 43.41 -2.39
C LEU A 830 0.36 44.87 -2.76
N GLU A 831 0.98 45.64 -1.87
CA GLU A 831 1.50 46.97 -2.23
C GLU A 831 2.80 46.86 -3.03
N HIS A 832 3.69 45.92 -2.69
CA HIS A 832 4.86 45.62 -3.52
C HIS A 832 4.45 45.20 -4.93
N LEU A 833 3.42 44.36 -5.11
CA LEU A 833 2.91 44.03 -6.45
C LEU A 833 2.49 45.27 -7.25
N ARG A 834 1.85 46.25 -6.62
CA ARG A 834 1.39 47.49 -7.28
C ARG A 834 2.53 48.40 -7.77
N SER A 835 3.78 48.19 -7.33
CA SER A 835 4.93 48.95 -7.84
C SER A 835 5.63 48.33 -9.04
N HIS A 836 5.35 47.06 -9.40
CA HIS A 836 5.87 46.45 -10.63
C HIS A 836 5.13 47.01 -11.86
N ASP A 837 5.86 47.54 -12.85
CA ASP A 837 5.28 48.28 -13.99
C ASP A 837 4.22 47.50 -14.79
N SER A 838 4.39 46.18 -14.94
CA SER A 838 3.44 45.30 -15.62
C SER A 838 2.10 45.22 -14.88
N VAL A 839 2.14 44.99 -13.57
CA VAL A 839 0.97 44.97 -12.67
C VAL A 839 0.33 46.35 -12.59
N ALA A 840 1.14 47.39 -12.40
CA ALA A 840 0.68 48.78 -12.30
C ALA A 840 -0.02 49.25 -13.58
N ARG A 841 0.41 48.76 -14.76
CA ARG A 841 -0.25 48.98 -16.04
C ARG A 841 -1.57 48.22 -16.13
N ALA A 842 -1.54 46.89 -16.00
CA ALA A 842 -2.74 46.07 -16.15
C ALA A 842 -3.87 46.42 -15.15
N LEU A 843 -3.53 46.92 -13.96
CA LEU A 843 -4.48 47.48 -12.99
C LEU A 843 -5.15 48.79 -13.45
N ARG A 844 -4.41 49.70 -14.12
CA ARG A 844 -4.97 50.93 -14.68
C ARG A 844 -5.84 50.66 -15.90
N ASP A 845 -5.45 49.65 -16.67
CA ASP A 845 -6.13 49.25 -17.92
C ASP A 845 -7.36 48.37 -17.65
N GLY A 846 -7.57 47.93 -16.39
CA GLY A 846 -8.71 47.10 -15.98
C GLY A 846 -8.57 45.61 -16.34
N GLU A 847 -7.40 45.16 -16.76
CA GLU A 847 -7.13 43.78 -17.19
C GLU A 847 -6.80 42.83 -16.02
N LEU A 848 -6.54 43.35 -14.81
CA LEU A 848 -5.96 42.60 -13.69
C LEU A 848 -6.54 42.97 -12.32
N GLU A 849 -6.93 41.97 -11.53
CA GLU A 849 -7.36 42.11 -10.12
C GLU A 849 -6.27 41.65 -9.12
N LEU A 850 -6.26 42.18 -7.89
CA LEU A 850 -5.32 41.80 -6.83
C LEU A 850 -6.04 41.35 -5.54
N HIS A 851 -5.99 40.07 -5.21
CA HIS A 851 -6.64 39.53 -4.00
C HIS A 851 -5.63 39.15 -2.91
N GLY A 852 -5.92 39.50 -1.65
CA GLY A 852 -5.23 38.96 -0.49
C GLY A 852 -5.89 37.68 0.01
N MET A 853 -5.09 36.69 0.41
CA MET A 853 -5.60 35.44 0.97
C MET A 853 -4.80 35.02 2.21
N TYR A 854 -5.51 34.45 3.19
CA TYR A 854 -4.91 33.81 4.36
C TYR A 854 -5.46 32.39 4.53
N PHE A 855 -4.58 31.40 4.71
CA PHE A 855 -4.96 30.00 4.90
C PHE A 855 -4.57 29.48 6.30
N HIS A 856 -5.57 29.20 7.14
CA HIS A 856 -5.34 28.67 8.48
C HIS A 856 -5.17 27.14 8.43
N VAL A 857 -3.89 26.70 8.39
CA VAL A 857 -3.48 25.31 8.13
C VAL A 857 -4.04 24.32 9.16
N GLY A 858 -4.20 24.74 10.42
CA GLY A 858 -4.71 23.89 11.50
C GLY A 858 -6.21 23.60 11.42
N GLU A 859 -6.98 24.44 10.74
CA GLU A 859 -8.45 24.31 10.57
C GLU A 859 -8.84 23.99 9.12
N ALA A 860 -7.88 24.00 8.19
CA ALA A 860 -8.08 23.93 6.74
C ALA A 860 -9.01 25.03 6.19
N GLN A 861 -9.04 26.21 6.83
CA GLN A 861 -9.93 27.31 6.47
C GLN A 861 -9.23 28.39 5.62
N ALA A 862 -9.91 28.83 4.57
CA ALA A 862 -9.53 29.96 3.73
C ALA A 862 -10.21 31.27 4.19
N TYR A 863 -9.47 32.38 4.08
CA TYR A 863 -9.97 33.74 4.28
C TYR A 863 -9.47 34.64 3.14
N LEU A 864 -10.29 35.61 2.72
CA LEU A 864 -9.97 36.56 1.65
C LEU A 864 -10.00 38.00 2.17
N LEU A 865 -9.09 38.83 1.69
CA LEU A 865 -8.98 40.25 2.03
C LEU A 865 -10.12 41.03 1.39
N THR A 866 -10.92 41.71 2.20
CA THR A 866 -12.15 42.38 1.78
C THR A 866 -11.86 43.77 1.23
N GLU A 867 -12.01 43.96 -0.08
CA GLU A 867 -11.66 45.19 -0.82
C GLU A 867 -12.32 46.46 -0.28
N ALA A 868 -13.52 46.33 0.31
CA ALA A 868 -14.28 47.44 0.89
C ALA A 868 -13.71 48.01 2.20
N SER A 869 -12.58 47.50 2.72
CA SER A 869 -11.99 47.92 4.00
C SER A 869 -10.55 48.43 3.87
N SER A 870 -10.33 49.69 4.27
CA SER A 870 -8.99 50.25 4.54
C SER A 870 -8.34 49.67 5.80
N GLU A 871 -9.07 48.85 6.57
CA GLU A 871 -8.60 48.20 7.81
C GLU A 871 -7.98 46.81 7.60
N GLY A 872 -7.84 46.33 6.35
CA GLY A 872 -7.17 45.07 6.06
C GLY A 872 -7.89 43.84 6.62
N VAL A 873 -9.23 43.80 6.54
CA VAL A 873 -10.03 42.70 7.10
C VAL A 873 -10.01 41.49 6.17
N PHE A 874 -9.80 40.30 6.75
CA PHE A 874 -9.85 39.02 6.07
C PHE A 874 -11.13 38.26 6.43
N ASP A 875 -12.13 38.30 5.56
CA ASP A 875 -13.39 37.58 5.72
C ASP A 875 -13.25 36.07 5.46
N ARG A 876 -14.03 35.27 6.18
CA ARG A 876 -14.01 33.80 6.08
C ARG A 876 -14.77 33.34 4.84
N VAL A 877 -14.13 32.57 3.97
CA VAL A 877 -14.83 31.92 2.84
C VAL A 877 -15.78 30.84 3.37
N THR A 878 -17.05 30.90 2.99
CA THR A 878 -18.12 29.98 3.39
C THR A 878 -18.67 29.19 2.19
N ASP A 879 -19.43 28.12 2.47
CA ASP A 879 -20.07 27.28 1.45
C ASP A 879 -21.11 28.03 0.58
N ALA A 880 -21.44 29.30 0.89
CA ALA A 880 -22.50 30.08 0.25
C ALA A 880 -21.99 31.21 -0.67
N ASP A 881 -20.69 31.55 -0.65
CA ASP A 881 -20.18 32.79 -1.27
C ASP A 881 -20.06 32.73 -2.82
N GLY A 882 -20.28 31.56 -3.43
CA GLY A 882 -20.29 31.36 -4.88
C GLY A 882 -21.50 31.94 -5.63
N LEU A 883 -22.13 33.00 -5.10
CA LEU A 883 -23.41 33.54 -5.59
C LEU A 883 -23.47 35.08 -5.57
N ARG A 884 -22.32 35.75 -5.61
CA ARG A 884 -22.19 37.20 -5.81
C ARG A 884 -21.14 37.54 -6.85
N SER A 885 -21.57 37.81 -8.09
CA SER A 885 -20.82 38.70 -8.96
C SER A 885 -20.97 40.14 -8.45
N PRO A 886 -19.93 40.98 -8.52
CA PRO A 886 -20.14 42.43 -8.56
C PRO A 886 -20.89 42.84 -9.83
N VAL A 887 -21.45 44.05 -9.81
CA VAL A 887 -22.18 44.70 -10.93
C VAL A 887 -21.27 45.73 -11.58
#